data_AF-A0A922LDG8-F1
#
_entry.id   AF-A0A922LDG8-F1
#
_cell.length_a   1.000
_cell.length_b   1.000
_cell.length_c   1.000
_cell.angle_alpha   90.00
_cell.angle_beta   90.00
_cell.angle_gamma   90.00
#
_symmetry.space_group_name_H-M   'P 1'
#
loop_
_entity.id
_entity.type
_entity.pdbx_description
1 polymer ?
#
loop_
_entity_poly.entity_id
_entity_poly.type
_entity_poly.pdbx_seq_one_letter_code
_entity_poly.pdbx_strand_id
1 'polypeptide(L)'
;MNSSNYYYKINNKQFSRMKKKEKKVISTIIRQYFFEDSELIIDDSVESDRTLLVDNRDNQIFLTTTEILELINEKINNDKRIPDLFEDYFVMPNKKFLILKPANEDICHQIYRLNFDEKFKDYNLNFIVIPNKLLELAIQKYQSTVDQIFDLFSEENKPNGLKIIDDFLDESKESIFMNFVKTYFEIATKENKISRLKNREAIHFGYAFDYEQNLIINDSRQVISPEIPREFDLICELFLEFVPEKPDQLTINRYAGEKSDHIPFHCDTHSMCTEWIISLSIGSSVVMSWKRRNDDDNIKQRASTILPPRSLMIMQEEARYNWNHGITKTKIDLVPFNNNFPIKRKRLSFQPRSERYSLTFRKTRPVTDQCQCDECIKQNENDEVAGFQISNPRKLETDFVHRTYDQIADHFSTTRYKCWPQVVNFLESLPAGSFVLDVGCGNGRFLSVNPSIVTIGTDRSINLLKICHQRNLETFLDNCLYVDQTIREQVFDAIISIAVIHHMVTEQRRVRAIHAILNLLAIDGLALIYVWAFEQKHEGSASKYLKTTETVINMEQDDENTSFQGTLSIHQNRTEFREQDILVPWTKKITNDKQSELSEKFFRFYHVFQREELENLVNMVAQKETRYSIRIEKSYYDEGNWCVIVRKTKL
;
A
#
# COMPACT_ATOMS: atom_id res chain seq x y z
N MET A 1 -49.21 51.12 -7.27
CA MET A 1 -49.74 49.89 -6.66
C MET A 1 -48.71 49.40 -5.66
N ASN A 2 -49.17 49.29 -4.41
CA ASN A 2 -48.61 48.67 -3.22
C ASN A 2 -47.23 47.99 -3.24
N SER A 3 -46.53 48.30 -2.15
CA SER A 3 -45.54 47.48 -1.44
C SER A 3 -46.03 46.04 -1.18
N SER A 4 -45.06 45.16 -0.91
CA SER A 4 -45.17 43.75 -0.49
C SER A 4 -45.32 42.69 -1.60
N ASN A 5 -44.19 42.06 -1.96
CA ASN A 5 -44.00 40.59 -2.08
C ASN A 5 -42.80 40.22 -2.97
N TYR A 6 -41.58 40.59 -2.54
CA TYR A 6 -40.37 39.84 -2.91
C TYR A 6 -39.94 39.00 -1.70
N TYR A 7 -40.72 37.97 -1.41
CA TYR A 7 -40.23 36.86 -0.60
C TYR A 7 -39.11 36.18 -1.37
N TYR A 8 -37.86 36.45 -0.99
CA TYR A 8 -36.72 35.65 -1.40
C TYR A 8 -36.99 34.19 -1.04
N LYS A 9 -37.24 33.36 -2.06
CA LYS A 9 -37.35 31.90 -1.91
C LYS A 9 -36.02 31.37 -1.43
N ILE A 10 -35.91 31.16 -0.12
CA ILE A 10 -34.87 30.33 0.49
C ILE A 10 -34.91 28.95 -0.18
N ASN A 11 -33.74 28.41 -0.52
CA ASN A 11 -33.62 27.13 -1.20
C ASN A 11 -34.32 26.02 -0.37
N ASN A 12 -35.47 25.54 -0.87
CA ASN A 12 -36.55 25.02 -0.04
C ASN A 12 -36.37 23.58 0.48
N LYS A 13 -35.27 22.88 0.15
CA LYS A 13 -35.06 21.48 0.58
C LYS A 13 -34.31 21.31 1.91
N GLN A 14 -33.37 22.19 2.24
CA GLN A 14 -32.69 22.18 3.55
C GLN A 14 -33.48 22.94 4.61
N PHE A 15 -34.03 24.10 4.25
CA PHE A 15 -34.82 24.90 5.19
C PHE A 15 -36.09 24.18 5.63
N SER A 16 -36.71 23.35 4.79
CA SER A 16 -37.90 22.57 5.15
C SER A 16 -37.65 21.53 6.25
N ARG A 17 -36.42 21.00 6.37
CA ARG A 17 -36.00 20.02 7.40
C ARG A 17 -35.79 20.60 8.80
N MET A 18 -35.68 21.92 8.95
CA MET A 18 -35.57 22.55 10.27
C MET A 18 -36.88 22.51 11.05
N LYS A 19 -36.78 22.27 12.37
CA LYS A 19 -37.92 22.31 13.28
C LYS A 19 -38.54 23.71 13.26
N LYS A 20 -39.86 23.79 13.45
CA LYS A 20 -40.62 25.05 13.37
C LYS A 20 -40.10 26.14 14.33
N LYS A 21 -39.51 25.74 15.46
CA LYS A 21 -38.89 26.63 16.45
C LYS A 21 -37.59 27.26 15.93
N GLU A 22 -36.75 26.50 15.23
CA GLU A 22 -35.47 26.94 14.64
C GLU A 22 -35.71 27.93 13.49
N LYS A 23 -36.70 27.64 12.64
CA LYS A 23 -37.17 28.58 11.60
C LYS A 23 -37.62 29.92 12.20
N LYS A 24 -38.26 29.88 13.37
CA LYS A 24 -38.75 31.08 14.06
C LYS A 24 -37.58 31.91 14.60
N VAL A 25 -36.61 31.29 15.28
CA VAL A 25 -35.39 31.97 15.79
C VAL A 25 -34.58 32.59 14.65
N ILE A 26 -34.29 31.83 13.59
CA ILE A 26 -33.57 32.35 12.41
C ILE A 26 -34.36 33.49 11.75
N SER A 27 -35.68 33.36 11.63
CA SER A 27 -36.53 34.43 11.10
C SER A 27 -36.59 35.66 12.01
N THR A 28 -36.50 35.50 13.34
CA THR A 28 -36.44 36.61 14.31
C THR A 28 -35.12 37.36 14.17
N ILE A 29 -33.98 36.65 14.16
CA ILE A 29 -32.65 37.23 13.95
C ILE A 29 -32.58 38.01 12.62
N ILE A 30 -33.13 37.45 11.54
CA ILE A 30 -33.18 38.11 10.24
C ILE A 30 -34.06 39.37 10.27
N ARG A 31 -35.23 39.33 10.93
CA ARG A 31 -36.12 40.50 11.05
C ARG A 31 -35.58 41.59 11.96
N GLN A 32 -34.92 41.21 13.05
CA GLN A 32 -34.48 42.13 14.09
C GLN A 32 -33.22 42.91 13.68
N TYR A 33 -32.45 42.40 12.72
CA TYR A 33 -31.20 43.02 12.28
C TYR A 33 -31.17 43.43 10.81
N PHE A 34 -32.10 42.98 9.94
CA PHE A 34 -31.86 43.07 8.49
C PHE A 34 -33.03 43.45 7.56
N PHE A 35 -34.20 43.94 8.01
CA PHE A 35 -35.20 44.69 7.20
C PHE A 35 -36.10 45.54 8.13
N GLU A 36 -36.42 46.83 7.94
CA GLU A 36 -36.77 47.59 6.72
C GLU A 36 -36.31 49.08 6.80
N ASP A 37 -36.08 49.70 5.63
CA ASP A 37 -36.16 51.14 5.32
C ASP A 37 -35.22 52.20 5.95
N SER A 38 -33.91 51.95 6.00
CA SER A 38 -32.97 53.08 6.03
C SER A 38 -31.70 52.79 5.23
N GLU A 39 -31.29 53.76 4.41
CA GLU A 39 -29.94 53.84 3.87
C GLU A 39 -28.93 53.79 5.03
N LEU A 40 -28.47 52.60 5.38
CA LEU A 40 -27.39 52.45 6.35
C LEU A 40 -26.08 52.75 5.61
N ILE A 41 -25.64 54.00 5.77
CA ILE A 41 -24.23 54.33 5.87
C ILE A 41 -23.67 53.38 6.93
N ILE A 42 -23.00 52.33 6.46
CA ILE A 42 -22.15 51.52 7.32
C ILE A 42 -21.02 52.45 7.70
N ASP A 43 -20.97 52.83 8.97
CA ASP A 43 -19.79 53.44 9.54
C ASP A 43 -18.66 52.40 9.42
N ASP A 44 -17.72 52.65 8.50
CA ASP A 44 -16.54 51.82 8.26
C ASP A 44 -15.66 51.67 9.53
N SER A 45 -15.99 52.37 10.63
CA SER A 45 -15.31 52.27 11.93
C SER A 45 -15.84 51.18 12.87
N VAL A 46 -16.94 50.49 12.56
CA VAL A 46 -17.37 49.32 13.37
C VAL A 46 -16.58 48.08 12.93
N GLU A 47 -15.48 47.81 13.64
CA GLU A 47 -14.56 46.69 13.43
C GLU A 47 -15.29 45.37 13.09
N SER A 48 -15.19 44.98 11.82
CA SER A 48 -15.89 43.89 11.15
C SER A 48 -15.43 42.48 11.55
N ASP A 49 -14.88 42.30 12.76
CA ASP A 49 -14.25 41.04 13.18
C ASP A 49 -15.08 40.22 14.16
N ARG A 50 -16.26 40.70 14.56
CA ARG A 50 -17.08 40.07 15.59
C ARG A 50 -18.16 39.13 15.01
N THR A 51 -18.10 37.86 15.40
CA THR A 51 -19.04 36.75 15.16
C THR A 51 -20.12 36.73 16.24
N LEU A 52 -21.38 36.59 15.84
CA LEU A 52 -22.52 36.55 16.76
C LEU A 52 -22.92 35.11 17.07
N LEU A 53 -22.92 34.76 18.36
CA LEU A 53 -23.54 33.55 18.88
C LEU A 53 -24.91 33.93 19.47
N VAL A 54 -25.98 33.25 19.02
CA VAL A 54 -27.35 33.46 19.52
C VAL A 54 -27.90 32.18 20.12
N ASP A 55 -28.42 32.26 21.35
CA ASP A 55 -29.04 31.12 22.01
C ASP A 55 -30.54 30.97 21.68
N ASN A 56 -31.13 29.85 22.12
CA ASN A 56 -32.56 29.55 21.90
C ASN A 56 -33.54 30.45 22.69
N ARG A 57 -33.02 31.43 23.45
CA ARG A 57 -33.76 32.45 24.23
C ARG A 57 -33.46 33.87 23.72
N ASP A 58 -32.84 34.02 22.55
CA ASP A 58 -32.44 35.28 21.89
C ASP A 58 -31.33 36.08 22.60
N ASN A 59 -30.54 35.45 23.48
CA ASN A 59 -29.35 36.09 24.06
C ASN A 59 -28.18 36.10 23.07
N GLN A 60 -27.38 37.17 23.06
CA GLN A 60 -26.38 37.45 22.03
C GLN A 60 -24.97 37.65 22.61
N ILE A 61 -23.98 36.94 22.04
CA ILE A 61 -22.56 37.08 22.38
C ILE A 61 -21.76 37.39 21.11
N PHE A 62 -20.82 38.34 21.19
CA PHE A 62 -19.94 38.72 20.09
C PHE A 62 -18.51 38.27 20.37
N LEU A 63 -17.90 37.48 19.48
CA LEU A 63 -16.52 37.01 19.57
C LEU A 63 -15.71 37.44 18.33
N THR A 64 -14.48 37.89 18.50
CA THR A 64 -13.56 38.19 17.40
C THR A 64 -13.09 36.93 16.66
N THR A 65 -12.59 37.06 15.43
CA THR A 65 -12.03 35.92 14.68
C THR A 65 -10.86 35.29 15.43
N THR A 66 -10.02 36.11 16.07
CA THR A 66 -8.88 35.64 16.87
C THR A 66 -9.32 34.80 18.06
N GLU A 67 -10.30 35.26 18.85
CA GLU A 67 -10.83 34.52 20.01
C GLU A 67 -11.42 33.17 19.61
N ILE A 68 -12.10 33.10 18.44
CA ILE A 68 -12.65 31.84 17.92
C ILE A 68 -11.54 30.88 17.51
N LEU A 69 -10.49 31.38 16.85
CA LEU A 69 -9.37 30.55 16.41
C LEU A 69 -8.53 30.04 17.59
N GLU A 70 -8.34 30.86 18.63
CA GLU A 70 -7.69 30.43 19.89
C GLU A 70 -8.51 29.35 20.58
N LEU A 71 -9.84 29.51 20.67
CA LEU A 71 -10.75 28.50 21.23
C LEU A 71 -10.72 27.17 20.47
N ILE A 72 -10.64 27.22 19.14
CA ILE A 72 -10.51 26.04 18.27
C ILE A 72 -9.15 25.36 18.51
N ASN A 73 -8.07 26.14 18.61
CA ASN A 73 -6.71 25.60 18.73
C ASN A 73 -6.36 25.09 20.14
N GLU A 74 -6.85 25.70 21.22
CA GLU A 74 -6.55 25.27 22.59
C GLU A 74 -7.24 23.97 23.00
N LYS A 75 -8.42 23.66 22.45
CA LYS A 75 -9.27 22.56 22.94
C LYS A 75 -9.52 21.42 21.97
N ILE A 76 -9.12 21.54 20.71
CA ILE A 76 -9.12 20.40 19.77
C ILE A 76 -7.78 19.70 19.91
N ASN A 77 -7.68 18.80 20.89
CA ASN A 77 -6.56 17.85 21.00
C ASN A 77 -6.42 17.06 19.69
N ASN A 78 -5.33 17.35 18.96
CA ASN A 78 -4.58 16.61 17.92
C ASN A 78 -5.21 15.53 17.01
N ASP A 79 -6.51 15.21 17.03
CA ASP A 79 -7.05 14.08 16.25
C ASP A 79 -8.46 14.28 15.65
N LYS A 80 -9.11 15.45 15.81
CA LYS A 80 -10.41 15.73 15.17
C LYS A 80 -10.30 16.83 14.13
N ARG A 81 -10.78 16.59 12.90
CA ARG A 81 -10.75 17.59 11.83
C ARG A 81 -11.92 18.56 12.03
N ILE A 82 -11.74 19.84 11.69
CA ILE A 82 -12.78 20.88 11.81
C ILE A 82 -14.16 20.47 11.25
N PRO A 83 -14.27 19.74 10.12
CA PRO A 83 -15.57 19.27 9.62
C PRO A 83 -16.30 18.29 10.54
N ASP A 84 -15.60 17.55 11.40
CA ASP A 84 -16.19 16.57 12.32
C ASP A 84 -16.87 17.25 13.53
N LEU A 85 -16.71 18.57 13.66
CA LEU A 85 -17.33 19.37 14.71
C LEU A 85 -18.75 19.83 14.35
N PHE A 86 -19.15 19.72 13.07
CA PHE A 86 -20.39 20.28 12.56
C PHE A 86 -21.23 19.24 11.80
N GLU A 87 -22.50 19.16 12.16
CA GLU A 87 -23.49 18.25 11.57
C GLU A 87 -24.13 18.80 10.28
N ASP A 88 -24.24 20.13 10.17
CA ASP A 88 -24.86 20.79 9.02
C ASP A 88 -24.36 22.23 8.87
N TYR A 89 -24.57 22.84 7.70
CA TYR A 89 -24.27 24.25 7.47
C TYR A 89 -25.30 24.93 6.55
N PHE A 90 -25.52 26.23 6.75
CA PHE A 90 -26.41 27.05 5.95
C PHE A 90 -25.72 28.32 5.48
N VAL A 91 -25.71 28.56 4.17
CA VAL A 91 -25.22 29.82 3.58
C VAL A 91 -26.42 30.69 3.25
N MET A 92 -26.45 31.93 3.77
CA MET A 92 -27.53 32.87 3.48
C MET A 92 -27.51 33.34 2.01
N PRO A 93 -28.67 33.69 1.40
CA PRO A 93 -28.80 33.99 -0.03
C PRO A 93 -27.84 35.08 -0.55
N ASN A 94 -27.44 36.04 0.30
CA ASN A 94 -26.53 37.13 -0.06
C ASN A 94 -25.05 36.82 0.25
N LYS A 95 -24.73 35.57 0.62
CA LYS A 95 -23.37 35.07 0.96
C LYS A 95 -22.66 35.82 2.10
N LYS A 96 -23.36 36.67 2.86
CA LYS A 96 -22.76 37.44 3.95
C LYS A 96 -22.50 36.64 5.23
N PHE A 97 -23.15 35.48 5.41
CA PHE A 97 -23.09 34.70 6.65
C PHE A 97 -23.14 33.19 6.38
N LEU A 98 -22.34 32.44 7.15
CA LEU A 98 -22.31 30.97 7.22
C LEU A 98 -22.81 30.53 8.59
N ILE A 99 -23.90 29.78 8.64
CA ILE A 99 -24.44 29.21 9.87
C ILE A 99 -23.96 27.77 9.99
N LEU A 100 -23.25 27.41 11.05
CA LEU A 100 -22.80 26.04 11.32
C LEU A 100 -23.65 25.43 12.43
N LYS A 101 -24.16 24.22 12.22
CA LYS A 101 -24.81 23.41 13.24
C LYS A 101 -23.78 22.45 13.83
N PRO A 102 -23.46 22.51 15.13
CA PRO A 102 -22.50 21.60 15.75
C PRO A 102 -22.99 20.15 15.74
N ALA A 103 -22.06 19.20 15.65
CA ALA A 103 -22.32 17.75 15.70
C ALA A 103 -22.44 17.19 17.12
N ASN A 104 -22.09 18.00 18.14
CA ASN A 104 -22.18 17.62 19.54
C ASN A 104 -22.51 18.85 20.39
N GLU A 105 -23.53 18.73 21.26
CA GLU A 105 -23.93 19.78 22.21
C GLU A 105 -22.80 20.12 23.20
N ASP A 106 -21.89 19.18 23.48
CA ASP A 106 -20.73 19.38 24.37
C ASP A 106 -19.75 20.45 23.86
N ILE A 107 -19.61 20.62 22.54
CA ILE A 107 -18.68 21.61 21.97
C ILE A 107 -19.16 23.03 22.29
N CYS A 108 -20.48 23.26 22.19
CA CYS A 108 -21.11 24.50 22.62
C CYS A 108 -20.92 24.72 24.13
N HIS A 109 -21.11 23.68 24.94
CA HIS A 109 -20.91 23.75 26.40
C HIS A 109 -19.45 24.01 26.80
N GLN A 110 -18.48 23.50 26.05
CA GLN A 110 -17.05 23.70 26.32
C GLN A 110 -16.55 25.10 25.96
N ILE A 111 -17.07 25.68 24.87
CA ILE A 111 -16.85 27.10 24.53
C ILE A 111 -17.47 27.99 25.62
N TYR A 112 -18.62 27.60 26.17
CA TYR A 112 -19.34 28.34 27.22
C TYR A 112 -18.61 28.37 28.57
N ARG A 113 -18.04 27.23 29.00
CA ARG A 113 -17.36 27.06 30.30
C ARG A 113 -16.13 27.95 30.50
N LEU A 114 -15.59 28.53 29.42
CA LEU A 114 -14.36 29.33 29.46
C LEU A 114 -14.61 30.79 29.81
N ASN A 115 -15.85 31.30 29.76
CA ASN A 115 -16.10 32.74 29.93
C ASN A 115 -17.18 33.15 30.96
N PHE A 116 -17.96 32.24 31.58
CA PHE A 116 -19.06 32.67 32.47
C PHE A 116 -19.38 31.79 33.70
N ASP A 117 -19.98 32.46 34.69
CA ASP A 117 -20.38 32.03 36.05
C ASP A 117 -21.40 30.86 36.08
N GLU A 118 -21.43 30.09 37.17
CA GLU A 118 -22.10 28.78 37.29
C GLU A 118 -23.62 28.76 37.03
N LYS A 119 -24.27 29.93 36.92
CA LYS A 119 -25.74 30.08 36.75
C LYS A 119 -26.28 29.65 35.39
N PHE A 120 -25.41 29.27 34.45
CA PHE A 120 -25.79 28.98 33.06
C PHE A 120 -25.49 27.55 32.58
N LYS A 121 -25.48 26.57 33.48
CA LYS A 121 -25.27 25.14 33.15
C LYS A 121 -26.41 24.50 32.31
N ASP A 122 -27.60 25.10 32.24
CA ASP A 122 -28.81 24.49 31.65
C ASP A 122 -29.19 24.97 30.22
N TYR A 123 -28.22 25.28 29.35
CA TYR A 123 -28.47 25.92 28.04
C TYR A 123 -28.03 25.03 26.85
N ASN A 124 -28.97 24.58 26.00
CA ASN A 124 -28.68 23.94 24.69
C ASN A 124 -28.60 24.98 23.56
N LEU A 125 -27.44 25.06 22.89
CA LEU A 125 -27.15 25.93 21.75
C LEU A 125 -27.14 25.12 20.43
N ASN A 126 -27.89 25.53 19.41
CA ASN A 126 -28.02 24.75 18.16
C ASN A 126 -27.25 25.29 16.95
N PHE A 127 -26.74 26.55 16.92
CA PHE A 127 -26.12 27.13 15.72
C PHE A 127 -25.03 28.19 16.03
N ILE A 128 -24.03 28.31 15.15
CA ILE A 128 -22.95 29.32 15.15
C ILE A 128 -23.07 30.17 13.87
N VAL A 129 -23.04 31.51 13.93
CA VAL A 129 -23.15 32.38 12.74
C VAL A 129 -21.85 33.13 12.45
N ILE A 130 -21.14 32.73 11.40
CA ILE A 130 -19.83 33.26 11.01
C ILE A 130 -19.98 34.35 9.92
N PRO A 131 -19.34 35.53 10.07
CA PRO A 131 -19.28 36.55 9.02
C PRO A 131 -18.44 36.11 7.81
N ASN A 132 -18.80 36.55 6.59
CA ASN A 132 -18.17 36.20 5.31
C ASN A 132 -16.63 36.40 5.24
N LYS A 133 -16.02 37.19 6.12
CA LYS A 133 -14.56 37.43 6.12
C LYS A 133 -13.75 36.15 6.40
N LEU A 134 -14.25 35.25 7.26
CA LEU A 134 -13.65 33.94 7.50
C LEU A 134 -13.77 33.00 6.28
N LEU A 135 -14.88 33.09 5.54
CA LEU A 135 -15.07 32.36 4.29
C LEU A 135 -14.18 32.92 3.17
N GLU A 136 -14.01 34.23 3.09
CA GLU A 136 -13.08 34.88 2.16
C GLU A 136 -11.62 34.53 2.48
N LEU A 137 -11.23 34.54 3.76
CA LEU A 137 -9.92 34.07 4.22
C LEU A 137 -9.71 32.58 3.93
N ALA A 138 -10.72 31.74 4.12
CA ALA A 138 -10.65 30.32 3.76
C ALA A 138 -10.52 30.13 2.24
N ILE A 139 -11.30 30.85 1.43
CA ILE A 139 -11.21 30.81 -0.03
C ILE A 139 -9.83 31.29 -0.49
N GLN A 140 -9.30 32.37 0.06
CA GLN A 140 -7.94 32.86 -0.23
C GLN A 140 -6.89 31.82 0.19
N LYS A 141 -7.04 31.20 1.37
CA LYS A 141 -6.14 30.16 1.88
C LYS A 141 -6.09 28.93 0.96
N TYR A 142 -7.23 28.51 0.41
CA TYR A 142 -7.31 27.32 -0.44
C TYR A 142 -7.20 27.61 -1.95
N GLN A 143 -7.11 28.88 -2.36
CA GLN A 143 -7.01 29.27 -3.77
C GLN A 143 -5.78 28.64 -4.44
N SER A 144 -4.62 28.63 -3.75
CA SER A 144 -3.41 27.99 -4.29
C SER A 144 -3.58 26.49 -4.51
N THR A 145 -4.30 25.80 -3.62
CA THR A 145 -4.62 24.37 -3.76
C THR A 145 -5.55 24.13 -4.96
N VAL A 146 -6.55 24.99 -5.16
CA VAL A 146 -7.41 24.93 -6.35
C VAL A 146 -6.60 25.13 -7.62
N ASP A 147 -5.70 26.12 -7.63
CA ASP A 147 -4.82 26.39 -8.77
C ASP A 147 -3.90 25.21 -9.08
N GLN A 148 -3.29 24.60 -8.06
CA GLN A 148 -2.47 23.39 -8.19
C GLN A 148 -3.26 22.21 -8.76
N ILE A 149 -4.50 22.00 -8.31
CA ILE A 149 -5.34 20.92 -8.85
C ILE A 149 -5.64 21.18 -10.32
N PHE A 150 -6.01 22.41 -10.69
CA PHE A 150 -6.22 22.77 -12.10
C PHE A 150 -4.97 22.55 -12.95
N ASP A 151 -3.79 22.85 -12.41
CA ASP A 151 -2.51 22.66 -13.09
C ASP A 151 -2.28 21.19 -13.46
N LEU A 152 -2.67 20.24 -12.58
CA LEU A 152 -2.55 18.79 -12.87
C LEU A 152 -3.35 18.36 -14.11
N PHE A 153 -4.44 19.04 -14.45
CA PHE A 153 -5.28 18.73 -15.61
C PHE A 153 -4.95 19.61 -16.83
N SER A 154 -3.88 20.41 -16.78
CA SER A 154 -3.46 21.23 -17.91
C SER A 154 -2.90 20.37 -19.04
N GLU A 155 -3.11 20.80 -20.29
CA GLU A 155 -2.54 20.10 -21.46
C GLU A 155 -1.01 20.13 -21.47
N GLU A 156 -0.39 21.15 -20.88
CA GLU A 156 1.08 21.27 -20.78
C GLU A 156 1.70 20.16 -19.91
N ASN A 157 0.96 19.68 -18.90
CA ASN A 157 1.41 18.61 -18.02
C ASN A 157 1.05 17.21 -18.53
N LYS A 158 0.26 17.10 -19.60
CA LYS A 158 -0.19 15.83 -20.15
C LYS A 158 1.02 15.02 -20.66
N PRO A 159 1.14 13.72 -20.30
CA PRO A 159 2.21 12.89 -20.80
C PRO A 159 2.26 12.90 -22.33
N ASN A 160 3.43 13.17 -22.92
CA ASN A 160 3.59 13.09 -24.37
C ASN A 160 3.29 11.66 -24.85
N GLY A 161 2.56 11.52 -25.96
CA GLY A 161 2.08 10.23 -26.46
C GLY A 161 0.79 9.72 -25.79
N LEU A 162 0.18 10.46 -24.86
CA LEU A 162 -1.14 10.12 -24.32
C LEU A 162 -2.27 10.72 -25.18
N LYS A 163 -3.17 9.87 -25.68
CA LYS A 163 -4.38 10.28 -26.40
C LYS A 163 -5.63 9.71 -25.75
N ILE A 164 -6.64 10.56 -25.56
CA ILE A 164 -7.98 10.17 -25.10
C ILE A 164 -8.97 10.46 -26.22
N ILE A 165 -9.81 9.49 -26.55
CA ILE A 165 -10.91 9.63 -27.50
C ILE A 165 -12.19 9.45 -26.70
N ASP A 166 -12.89 10.55 -26.48
CA ASP A 166 -14.20 10.54 -25.83
C ASP A 166 -15.27 9.97 -26.77
N ASP A 167 -16.31 9.37 -26.19
CA ASP A 167 -17.44 8.77 -26.91
C ASP A 167 -17.01 7.82 -28.06
N PHE A 168 -15.90 7.10 -27.87
CA PHE A 168 -15.44 6.06 -28.80
C PHE A 168 -16.47 4.93 -28.96
N LEU A 169 -17.23 4.67 -27.91
CA LEU A 169 -18.44 3.85 -27.98
C LEU A 169 -19.68 4.72 -27.86
N ASP A 170 -20.76 4.28 -28.52
CA ASP A 170 -22.10 4.71 -28.17
C ASP A 170 -22.65 3.88 -26.97
N GLU A 171 -23.76 4.34 -26.38
CA GLU A 171 -24.39 3.68 -25.22
C GLU A 171 -24.84 2.24 -25.51
N SER A 172 -25.21 1.94 -26.77
CA SER A 172 -25.65 0.60 -27.15
C SER A 172 -24.48 -0.38 -27.14
N LYS A 173 -23.32 0.01 -27.69
CA LYS A 173 -22.09 -0.77 -27.69
C LYS A 173 -21.54 -0.93 -26.29
N GLU A 174 -21.56 0.13 -25.47
CA GLU A 174 -21.17 0.05 -24.06
C GLU A 174 -21.98 -1.02 -23.32
N SER A 175 -23.30 -1.04 -23.53
CA SER A 175 -24.19 -2.03 -22.91
C SER A 175 -23.86 -3.46 -23.32
N ILE A 176 -23.51 -3.68 -24.59
CA ILE A 176 -23.06 -4.99 -25.10
C ILE A 176 -21.76 -5.42 -24.41
N PHE A 177 -20.74 -4.55 -24.37
CA PHE A 177 -19.48 -4.86 -23.71
C PHE A 177 -19.63 -5.09 -22.20
N MET A 178 -20.47 -4.31 -21.53
CA MET A 178 -20.78 -4.51 -20.11
C MET A 178 -21.36 -5.90 -19.85
N ASN A 179 -22.21 -6.41 -20.75
CA ASN A 179 -22.76 -7.76 -20.63
C ASN A 179 -21.67 -8.83 -20.83
N PHE A 180 -20.83 -8.70 -21.87
CA PHE A 180 -19.71 -9.62 -22.09
C PHE A 180 -18.77 -9.67 -20.89
N VAL A 181 -18.38 -8.51 -20.36
CA VAL A 181 -17.51 -8.41 -19.19
C VAL A 181 -18.10 -9.13 -17.99
N LYS A 182 -19.39 -8.90 -17.68
CA LYS A 182 -20.08 -9.59 -16.58
C LYS A 182 -20.06 -11.11 -16.77
N THR A 183 -20.40 -11.59 -17.96
CA THR A 183 -20.36 -13.02 -18.29
C THR A 183 -18.97 -13.62 -18.08
N TYR A 184 -17.91 -12.94 -18.51
CA TYR A 184 -16.55 -13.44 -18.31
C TYR A 184 -16.10 -13.42 -16.85
N PHE A 185 -16.51 -12.43 -16.05
CA PHE A 185 -16.27 -12.47 -14.60
C PHE A 185 -17.00 -13.63 -13.91
N GLU A 186 -18.22 -13.98 -14.36
CA GLU A 186 -18.93 -15.15 -13.85
C GLU A 186 -18.21 -16.46 -14.22
N ILE A 187 -17.76 -16.61 -15.47
CA ILE A 187 -16.97 -17.76 -15.93
C ILE A 187 -15.68 -17.87 -15.12
N ALA A 188 -14.92 -16.77 -15.02
CA ALA A 188 -13.67 -16.74 -14.26
C ALA A 188 -13.87 -17.06 -12.77
N THR A 189 -15.01 -16.66 -12.19
CA THR A 189 -15.37 -17.03 -10.81
C THR A 189 -15.54 -18.53 -10.67
N LYS A 190 -16.29 -19.17 -11.60
CA LYS A 190 -16.55 -20.62 -11.58
C LYS A 190 -15.27 -21.43 -11.80
N GLU A 191 -14.38 -20.94 -12.67
CA GLU A 191 -13.13 -21.60 -13.02
C GLU A 191 -11.95 -21.23 -12.10
N ASN A 192 -12.19 -20.39 -11.08
CA ASN A 192 -11.16 -19.87 -10.17
C ASN A 192 -9.98 -19.17 -10.89
N LYS A 193 -10.30 -18.41 -11.95
CA LYS A 193 -9.37 -17.66 -12.81
C LYS A 193 -9.41 -16.14 -12.58
N ILE A 194 -10.06 -15.68 -11.51
CA ILE A 194 -10.01 -14.27 -11.11
C ILE A 194 -8.70 -14.01 -10.39
N SER A 195 -7.92 -13.08 -10.93
CA SER A 195 -6.79 -12.47 -10.22
C SER A 195 -7.34 -11.51 -9.18
N ARG A 196 -7.51 -12.01 -7.94
CA ARG A 196 -7.93 -11.21 -6.79
C ARG A 196 -6.73 -10.43 -6.26
N LEU A 197 -6.52 -9.24 -6.79
CA LEU A 197 -5.49 -8.33 -6.30
C LEU A 197 -5.96 -7.69 -5.01
N LYS A 198 -5.01 -7.20 -4.19
CA LYS A 198 -5.28 -6.57 -2.89
C LYS A 198 -6.36 -5.47 -2.95
N ASN A 199 -6.54 -4.84 -4.12
CA ASN A 199 -7.31 -3.61 -4.29
C ASN A 199 -8.30 -3.60 -5.48
N ARG A 200 -8.42 -4.70 -6.24
CA ARG A 200 -9.34 -4.84 -7.39
C ARG A 200 -9.38 -6.29 -7.90
N GLU A 201 -10.34 -6.61 -8.75
CA GLU A 201 -10.41 -7.90 -9.46
C GLU A 201 -9.96 -7.73 -10.92
N ALA A 202 -9.24 -8.71 -11.46
CA ALA A 202 -8.86 -8.73 -12.85
C ALA A 202 -8.96 -10.11 -13.48
N ILE A 203 -9.18 -10.14 -14.79
CA ILE A 203 -9.21 -11.34 -15.63
C ILE A 203 -8.36 -11.12 -16.88
N HIS A 204 -7.84 -12.21 -17.44
CA HIS A 204 -6.86 -12.20 -18.52
C HIS A 204 -7.24 -13.11 -19.68
N PHE A 205 -6.93 -12.67 -20.90
CA PHE A 205 -7.05 -13.42 -22.15
C PHE A 205 -5.77 -13.28 -22.97
N GLY A 206 -5.49 -14.28 -23.80
CA GLY A 206 -4.21 -14.40 -24.51
C GLY A 206 -3.16 -14.93 -23.55
N TYR A 207 -2.71 -14.03 -22.68
CA TYR A 207 -1.68 -14.31 -21.69
C TYR A 207 -2.04 -13.70 -20.33
N ALA A 208 -1.64 -14.39 -19.25
CA ALA A 208 -1.89 -13.94 -17.87
C ALA A 208 -0.86 -12.90 -17.45
N PHE A 209 -1.19 -12.06 -16.48
CA PHE A 209 -0.25 -11.09 -15.93
C PHE A 209 0.16 -11.52 -14.52
N ASP A 210 1.46 -11.69 -14.29
CA ASP A 210 2.04 -11.79 -12.96
C ASP A 210 2.16 -10.38 -12.38
N TYR A 211 1.23 -10.01 -11.51
CA TYR A 211 1.23 -8.69 -10.86
C TYR A 211 2.29 -8.52 -9.78
N GLU A 212 3.01 -9.59 -9.39
CA GLU A 212 4.14 -9.49 -8.48
C GLU A 212 5.45 -9.21 -9.23
N GLN A 213 5.55 -9.67 -10.48
CA GLN A 213 6.72 -9.51 -11.33
C GLN A 213 6.54 -8.50 -12.47
N ASN A 214 5.32 -8.03 -12.67
CA ASN A 214 4.88 -7.32 -13.87
C ASN A 214 5.25 -8.08 -15.17
N LEU A 215 5.09 -9.41 -15.20
CA LEU A 215 5.41 -10.23 -16.37
C LEU A 215 4.15 -10.81 -17.01
N ILE A 216 4.23 -11.16 -18.28
CA ILE A 216 3.18 -11.93 -18.95
C ILE A 216 3.52 -13.42 -18.82
N ILE A 217 2.65 -14.21 -18.18
CA ILE A 217 2.80 -15.65 -18.03
C ILE A 217 2.00 -16.36 -19.13
N ASN A 218 2.70 -17.21 -19.89
CA ASN A 218 2.07 -18.18 -20.78
C ASN A 218 1.65 -19.44 -20.00
N ASP A 219 0.73 -19.28 -19.03
CA ASP A 219 0.11 -20.37 -18.29
C ASP A 219 -1.39 -20.37 -18.58
N SER A 220 -1.81 -21.34 -19.40
CA SER A 220 -3.21 -21.51 -19.81
C SER A 220 -4.17 -21.71 -18.63
N ARG A 221 -3.65 -22.06 -17.44
CA ARG A 221 -4.43 -22.18 -16.20
C ARG A 221 -4.80 -20.83 -15.57
N GLN A 222 -4.11 -19.75 -15.92
CA GLN A 222 -4.30 -18.41 -15.33
C GLN A 222 -5.06 -17.44 -16.24
N VAL A 223 -5.32 -17.83 -17.49
CA VAL A 223 -6.15 -17.07 -18.43
C VAL A 223 -7.52 -17.74 -18.59
N ILE A 224 -8.54 -16.93 -18.91
CA ILE A 224 -9.85 -17.46 -19.29
C ILE A 224 -9.72 -18.24 -20.60
N SER A 225 -9.05 -17.65 -21.59
CA SER A 225 -8.81 -18.23 -22.91
C SER A 225 -7.40 -17.87 -23.41
N PRO A 226 -6.72 -18.77 -24.16
CA PRO A 226 -5.42 -18.52 -24.77
C PRO A 226 -5.47 -17.49 -25.92
N GLU A 227 -6.67 -17.08 -26.34
CA GLU A 227 -6.90 -16.03 -27.33
C GLU A 227 -7.91 -15.01 -26.80
N ILE A 228 -7.84 -13.79 -27.32
CA ILE A 228 -8.88 -12.79 -27.10
C ILE A 228 -10.20 -13.31 -27.70
N PRO A 229 -11.32 -13.30 -26.95
CA PRO A 229 -12.58 -13.81 -27.45
C PRO A 229 -13.08 -13.06 -28.69
N ARG A 230 -13.73 -13.79 -29.61
CA ARG A 230 -14.20 -13.26 -30.91
C ARG A 230 -15.21 -12.12 -30.77
N GLU A 231 -15.89 -12.05 -29.64
CA GLU A 231 -16.77 -10.95 -29.25
C GLU A 231 -16.05 -9.59 -29.23
N PHE A 232 -14.72 -9.58 -29.08
CA PHE A 232 -13.89 -8.38 -29.13
C PHE A 232 -13.21 -8.15 -30.49
N ASP A 233 -13.41 -9.01 -31.50
CA ASP A 233 -12.74 -8.86 -32.80
C ASP A 233 -13.07 -7.51 -33.44
N LEU A 234 -14.34 -7.13 -33.46
CA LEU A 234 -14.78 -5.88 -34.08
C LEU A 234 -14.13 -4.64 -33.45
N ILE A 235 -13.95 -4.63 -32.12
CA ILE A 235 -13.28 -3.50 -31.46
C ILE A 235 -11.77 -3.53 -31.71
N CYS A 236 -11.18 -4.71 -31.80
CA CYS A 236 -9.77 -4.87 -32.12
C CYS A 236 -9.46 -4.43 -33.56
N GLU A 237 -10.37 -4.63 -34.52
CA GLU A 237 -10.23 -4.07 -35.88
C GLU A 237 -10.26 -2.54 -35.87
N LEU A 238 -11.15 -1.93 -35.08
CA LEU A 238 -11.22 -0.47 -34.94
C LEU A 238 -9.95 0.13 -34.33
N PHE A 239 -9.19 -0.64 -33.54
CA PHE A 239 -7.92 -0.18 -33.00
C PHE A 239 -6.85 0.02 -34.08
N LEU A 240 -6.94 -0.66 -35.22
CA LEU A 240 -5.96 -0.55 -36.30
C LEU A 240 -5.94 0.84 -36.96
N GLU A 241 -6.94 1.69 -36.71
CA GLU A 241 -6.89 3.12 -37.06
C GLU A 241 -5.85 3.90 -36.23
N PHE A 242 -5.44 3.36 -35.08
CA PHE A 242 -4.58 4.02 -34.10
C PHE A 242 -3.30 3.27 -33.78
N VAL A 243 -3.26 1.95 -33.98
CA VAL A 243 -2.10 1.10 -33.67
C VAL A 243 -1.69 0.26 -34.88
N PRO A 244 -0.40 -0.05 -35.03
CA PRO A 244 0.11 -0.75 -36.23
C PRO A 244 -0.29 -2.22 -36.30
N GLU A 245 -0.61 -2.84 -35.16
CA GLU A 245 -0.85 -4.28 -35.06
C GLU A 245 -2.05 -4.59 -34.16
N LYS A 246 -2.77 -5.66 -34.48
CA LYS A 246 -3.90 -6.14 -33.69
C LYS A 246 -3.39 -6.70 -32.34
N PRO A 247 -3.98 -6.29 -31.21
CA PRO A 247 -3.57 -6.80 -29.90
C PRO A 247 -3.83 -8.31 -29.79
N ASP A 248 -2.99 -8.99 -29.01
CA ASP A 248 -3.10 -10.43 -28.72
C ASP A 248 -3.24 -10.72 -27.22
N GLN A 249 -3.18 -9.68 -26.38
CA GLN A 249 -3.38 -9.78 -24.94
C GLN A 249 -4.47 -8.79 -24.48
N LEU A 250 -5.37 -9.26 -23.62
CA LEU A 250 -6.42 -8.44 -23.00
C LEU A 250 -6.46 -8.66 -21.49
N THR A 251 -6.46 -7.56 -20.74
CA THR A 251 -6.72 -7.54 -19.29
C THR A 251 -7.99 -6.75 -19.01
N ILE A 252 -8.96 -7.36 -18.34
CA ILE A 252 -10.17 -6.66 -17.90
C ILE A 252 -10.09 -6.45 -16.39
N ASN A 253 -10.08 -5.20 -15.95
CA ASN A 253 -10.06 -4.83 -14.55
C ASN A 253 -11.45 -4.35 -14.12
N ARG A 254 -11.91 -4.79 -12.95
CA ARG A 254 -13.14 -4.33 -12.30
C ARG A 254 -12.80 -3.47 -11.09
N TYR A 255 -13.40 -2.29 -11.01
CA TYR A 255 -13.24 -1.35 -9.92
C TYR A 255 -14.61 -1.04 -9.29
N ALA A 256 -14.76 -1.36 -8.01
CA ALA A 256 -15.91 -0.99 -7.20
C ALA A 256 -15.69 0.37 -6.51
N GLY A 257 -16.39 1.41 -6.97
CA GLY A 257 -16.27 2.76 -6.44
C GLY A 257 -16.55 2.86 -4.93
N GLU A 258 -17.54 2.11 -4.43
CA GLU A 258 -17.93 2.07 -3.03
C GLU A 258 -16.84 1.49 -2.10
N LYS A 259 -15.97 0.63 -2.65
CA LYS A 259 -14.81 0.03 -1.96
C LYS A 259 -13.54 0.87 -2.09
N SER A 260 -13.55 1.93 -2.89
CA SER A 260 -12.35 2.70 -3.24
C SER A 260 -11.28 1.83 -3.89
N ASP A 261 -11.71 0.90 -4.75
CA ASP A 261 -10.79 0.08 -5.54
C ASP A 261 -9.85 0.98 -6.35
N HIS A 262 -8.60 0.56 -6.45
CA HIS A 262 -7.53 1.41 -6.95
C HIS A 262 -6.38 0.59 -7.56
N ILE A 263 -5.54 1.26 -8.35
CA ILE A 263 -4.32 0.68 -8.91
C ILE A 263 -3.15 1.59 -8.54
N PRO A 264 -2.19 1.09 -7.74
CA PRO A 264 -0.99 1.86 -7.39
C PRO A 264 -0.24 2.35 -8.63
N PHE A 265 0.57 3.39 -8.44
CA PHE A 265 1.46 3.87 -9.49
C PHE A 265 2.39 2.76 -9.97
N HIS A 266 2.35 2.49 -11.27
CA HIS A 266 3.20 1.51 -11.95
C HIS A 266 3.42 1.93 -13.40
N CYS A 267 4.39 1.30 -14.05
CA CYS A 267 4.64 1.40 -15.48
C CYS A 267 4.49 0.00 -16.08
N ASP A 268 3.83 -0.10 -17.24
CA ASP A 268 3.68 -1.38 -17.93
C ASP A 268 5.03 -1.84 -18.47
N THR A 269 5.34 -3.13 -18.29
CA THR A 269 6.67 -3.67 -18.54
C THR A 269 7.14 -3.48 -19.98
N HIS A 270 8.37 -2.97 -20.12
CA HIS A 270 8.95 -2.54 -21.38
C HIS A 270 9.24 -3.70 -22.33
N SER A 271 9.78 -4.80 -21.80
CA SER A 271 10.20 -5.98 -22.56
C SER A 271 9.03 -6.83 -23.07
N MET A 272 7.84 -6.71 -22.47
CA MET A 272 6.74 -7.65 -22.67
C MET A 272 5.78 -7.25 -23.77
N CYS A 273 5.51 -5.96 -23.91
CA CYS A 273 4.55 -5.43 -24.86
C CYS A 273 5.23 -4.41 -25.75
N THR A 274 4.72 -4.27 -26.97
CA THR A 274 5.18 -3.22 -27.89
C THR A 274 4.87 -1.83 -27.32
N GLU A 275 5.10 -0.81 -28.12
CA GLU A 275 4.92 0.58 -27.71
C GLU A 275 3.46 0.93 -27.37
N TRP A 276 2.50 0.29 -28.03
CA TRP A 276 1.11 0.73 -28.02
C TRP A 276 0.30 -0.01 -26.97
N ILE A 277 -0.28 0.74 -26.03
CA ILE A 277 -1.21 0.21 -25.02
C ILE A 277 -2.53 0.95 -25.16
N ILE A 278 -3.61 0.18 -25.33
CA ILE A 278 -4.95 0.73 -25.49
C ILE A 278 -5.78 0.33 -24.27
N SER A 279 -6.55 1.25 -23.71
CA SER A 279 -7.47 0.96 -22.61
C SER A 279 -8.84 1.59 -22.85
N LEU A 280 -9.83 0.74 -23.07
CA LEU A 280 -11.24 1.12 -23.18
C LEU A 280 -11.87 1.21 -21.79
N SER A 281 -12.53 2.34 -21.49
CA SER A 281 -13.22 2.57 -20.22
C SER A 281 -14.74 2.46 -20.39
N ILE A 282 -15.41 1.65 -19.57
CA ILE A 282 -16.88 1.51 -19.58
C ILE A 282 -17.48 1.57 -18.16
N GLY A 283 -18.74 1.99 -18.06
CA GLY A 283 -19.50 2.06 -16.82
C GLY A 283 -19.41 3.43 -16.13
N SER A 284 -18.31 3.69 -15.43
CA SER A 284 -18.10 4.93 -14.67
C SER A 284 -16.83 5.65 -15.09
N SER A 285 -16.86 6.97 -14.93
CA SER A 285 -15.68 7.83 -15.08
C SER A 285 -14.68 7.63 -13.94
N VAL A 286 -13.39 7.84 -14.21
CA VAL A 286 -12.36 7.85 -13.16
C VAL A 286 -11.26 8.86 -13.49
N VAL A 287 -10.58 9.39 -12.47
CA VAL A 287 -9.32 10.12 -12.66
C VAL A 287 -8.14 9.14 -12.63
N MET A 288 -7.38 9.12 -13.73
CA MET A 288 -6.06 8.50 -13.78
C MET A 288 -4.99 9.54 -13.45
N SER A 289 -4.08 9.20 -12.54
CA SER A 289 -2.97 10.05 -12.13
C SER A 289 -1.67 9.57 -12.75
N TRP A 290 -0.79 10.51 -13.08
CA TRP A 290 0.49 10.27 -13.75
C TRP A 290 1.62 10.88 -12.93
N LYS A 291 2.76 10.18 -12.82
CA LYS A 291 4.00 10.67 -12.20
C LYS A 291 5.19 10.25 -13.07
N ARG A 292 6.02 11.21 -13.51
CA ARG A 292 7.22 10.90 -14.32
C ARG A 292 8.22 10.06 -13.52
N ARG A 293 8.90 9.12 -14.19
CA ARG A 293 9.91 8.22 -13.63
C ARG A 293 11.23 8.99 -13.48
N ASN A 294 11.92 8.83 -12.33
CA ASN A 294 13.22 9.41 -11.96
C ASN A 294 13.26 10.84 -11.37
N ASP A 295 12.12 11.47 -11.10
CA ASP A 295 12.09 12.76 -10.40
C ASP A 295 11.41 12.61 -9.02
N ASP A 296 12.20 12.81 -7.96
CA ASP A 296 11.71 12.86 -6.59
C ASP A 296 10.84 14.11 -6.38
N ASP A 297 9.57 13.86 -6.08
CA ASP A 297 8.55 14.76 -5.53
C ASP A 297 8.31 16.15 -6.17
N ASN A 298 8.81 16.40 -7.38
CA ASN A 298 8.45 17.62 -8.10
C ASN A 298 6.99 17.57 -8.61
N ILE A 299 6.13 18.43 -8.06
CA ILE A 299 4.71 18.57 -8.44
C ILE A 299 4.55 18.91 -9.93
N LYS A 300 5.51 19.63 -10.54
CA LYS A 300 5.48 20.01 -11.96
C LYS A 300 5.61 18.84 -12.93
N GLN A 301 5.88 17.63 -12.44
CA GLN A 301 5.97 16.41 -13.25
C GLN A 301 4.88 15.39 -12.89
N ARG A 302 3.72 15.90 -12.49
CA ARG A 302 2.51 15.13 -12.22
C ARG A 302 1.39 15.61 -13.14
N ALA A 303 0.53 14.69 -13.52
CA ALA A 303 -0.65 15.00 -14.32
C ALA A 303 -1.86 14.21 -13.83
N SER A 304 -3.05 14.66 -14.21
CA SER A 304 -4.31 13.96 -14.00
C SER A 304 -5.15 14.02 -15.25
N THR A 305 -5.76 12.89 -15.60
CA THR A 305 -6.61 12.77 -16.79
C THR A 305 -7.93 12.14 -16.38
N ILE A 306 -9.03 12.75 -16.82
CA ILE A 306 -10.36 12.17 -16.65
C ILE A 306 -10.52 11.11 -17.75
N LEU A 307 -10.87 9.89 -17.37
CA LEU A 307 -11.27 8.82 -18.27
C LEU A 307 -12.79 8.65 -18.17
N PRO A 308 -13.58 9.29 -19.05
CA PRO A 308 -15.03 9.14 -19.02
C PRO A 308 -15.46 7.72 -19.44
N PRO A 309 -16.70 7.30 -19.13
CA PRO A 309 -17.25 6.09 -19.74
C PRO A 309 -17.25 6.22 -21.26
N ARG A 310 -17.15 5.08 -21.97
CA ARG A 310 -17.09 4.99 -23.44
C ARG A 310 -15.86 5.62 -24.08
N SER A 311 -14.83 5.96 -23.30
CA SER A 311 -13.60 6.54 -23.84
C SER A 311 -12.53 5.49 -24.14
N LEU A 312 -11.71 5.79 -25.14
CA LEU A 312 -10.50 5.05 -25.47
C LEU A 312 -9.27 5.85 -25.05
N MET A 313 -8.47 5.28 -24.17
CA MET A 313 -7.14 5.79 -23.84
C MET A 313 -6.09 5.04 -24.65
N ILE A 314 -5.15 5.77 -25.26
CA ILE A 314 -4.01 5.23 -26.00
C ILE A 314 -2.74 5.81 -25.37
N MET A 315 -1.81 4.93 -25.00
CA MET A 315 -0.48 5.28 -24.52
C MET A 315 0.58 4.81 -25.52
N GLN A 316 1.46 5.73 -25.90
CA GLN A 316 2.67 5.50 -26.70
C GLN A 316 3.80 6.41 -26.20
N GLU A 317 4.99 6.31 -26.76
CA GLU A 317 6.14 7.17 -26.43
C GLU A 317 6.35 7.34 -24.90
N GLU A 318 6.57 8.57 -24.43
CA GLU A 318 6.83 8.86 -23.03
C GLU A 318 5.68 8.38 -22.12
N ALA A 319 4.42 8.54 -22.51
CA ALA A 319 3.27 8.14 -21.71
C ALA A 319 3.30 6.65 -21.34
N ARG A 320 3.87 5.81 -22.21
CA ARG A 320 4.01 4.37 -22.01
C ARG A 320 5.31 3.96 -21.32
N TYR A 321 6.41 4.70 -21.50
CA TYR A 321 7.74 4.29 -21.03
C TYR A 321 8.27 5.10 -19.82
N ASN A 322 7.93 6.38 -19.74
CA ASN A 322 8.56 7.35 -18.84
C ASN A 322 7.63 7.81 -17.72
N TRP A 323 6.36 7.40 -17.73
CA TRP A 323 5.36 7.80 -16.74
C TRP A 323 4.82 6.59 -15.99
N ASN A 324 4.81 6.68 -14.66
CA ASN A 324 4.00 5.80 -13.83
C ASN A 324 2.56 6.30 -13.85
N HIS A 325 1.61 5.39 -14.05
CA HIS A 325 0.19 5.69 -14.03
C HIS A 325 -0.52 4.91 -12.91
N GLY A 326 -1.61 5.47 -12.39
CA GLY A 326 -2.35 4.87 -11.28
C GLY A 326 -3.74 5.47 -11.13
N ILE A 327 -4.61 4.77 -10.41
CA ILE A 327 -5.90 5.29 -9.94
C ILE A 327 -5.79 5.38 -8.43
N THR A 328 -6.07 6.54 -7.86
CA THR A 328 -5.94 6.80 -6.42
C THR A 328 -7.02 6.10 -5.59
N LYS A 329 -6.73 5.78 -4.33
CA LYS A 329 -7.70 5.19 -3.39
C LYS A 329 -8.68 6.26 -2.88
N THR A 330 -9.80 6.45 -3.56
CA THR A 330 -10.87 7.37 -3.16
C THR A 330 -12.24 6.89 -3.67
N LYS A 331 -13.32 7.35 -3.03
CA LYS A 331 -14.71 7.16 -3.51
C LYS A 331 -15.20 8.31 -4.40
N ILE A 332 -14.49 9.44 -4.36
CA ILE A 332 -14.88 10.68 -5.02
C ILE A 332 -13.63 11.29 -5.66
N ASP A 333 -13.73 11.59 -6.94
CA ASP A 333 -12.72 12.37 -7.67
C ASP A 333 -13.01 13.86 -7.56
N LEU A 334 -11.95 14.65 -7.45
CA LEU A 334 -12.02 16.10 -7.45
C LEU A 334 -11.52 16.59 -8.81
N VAL A 335 -12.42 17.12 -9.64
CA VAL A 335 -12.14 17.44 -11.04
C VAL A 335 -12.41 18.92 -11.34
N PRO A 336 -11.71 19.53 -12.30
CA PRO A 336 -12.06 20.85 -12.82
C PRO A 336 -13.50 20.89 -13.32
N PHE A 337 -14.26 21.89 -12.87
CA PHE A 337 -15.61 22.14 -13.35
C PHE A 337 -15.57 23.15 -14.50
N ASN A 338 -15.60 22.64 -15.73
CA ASN A 338 -15.69 23.47 -16.92
C ASN A 338 -17.16 23.73 -17.24
N ASN A 339 -17.60 24.98 -17.06
CA ASN A 339 -18.93 25.42 -17.42
C ASN A 339 -18.85 26.23 -18.73
N ASN A 340 -19.80 26.05 -19.64
CA ASN A 340 -19.92 26.87 -20.87
C ASN A 340 -20.27 28.36 -20.61
N PHE A 341 -20.25 28.81 -19.36
CA PHE A 341 -20.55 30.18 -18.96
C PHE A 341 -19.24 30.94 -18.69
N PRO A 342 -19.12 32.21 -19.15
CA PRO A 342 -17.90 33.01 -19.02
C PRO A 342 -17.74 33.54 -17.58
N ILE A 343 -17.40 32.65 -16.64
CA ILE A 343 -17.11 32.99 -15.26
C ILE A 343 -15.59 32.89 -15.07
N LYS A 344 -14.94 33.98 -14.67
CA LYS A 344 -13.47 34.08 -14.51
C LYS A 344 -12.84 33.21 -13.40
N ARG A 345 -13.62 32.44 -12.63
CA ARG A 345 -13.16 31.79 -11.40
C ARG A 345 -13.11 30.27 -11.57
N LYS A 346 -11.92 29.68 -11.38
CA LYS A 346 -11.69 28.23 -11.33
C LYS A 346 -12.54 27.58 -10.24
N ARG A 347 -13.22 26.47 -10.56
CA ARG A 347 -14.08 25.71 -9.64
C ARG A 347 -13.79 24.22 -9.76
N LEU A 348 -13.85 23.52 -8.65
CA LEU A 348 -13.75 22.06 -8.63
C LEU A 348 -15.13 21.45 -8.43
N SER A 349 -15.33 20.25 -8.96
CA SER A 349 -16.52 19.43 -8.77
C SER A 349 -16.13 18.11 -8.13
N PHE A 350 -17.02 17.59 -7.28
CA PHE A 350 -16.92 16.25 -6.74
C PHE A 350 -17.62 15.28 -7.69
N GLN A 351 -16.89 14.27 -8.15
CA GLN A 351 -17.39 13.24 -9.03
C GLN A 351 -17.36 11.89 -8.31
N PRO A 352 -18.51 11.37 -7.84
CA PRO A 352 -18.54 10.08 -7.16
C PRO A 352 -18.17 8.96 -8.14
N ARG A 353 -17.37 8.01 -7.67
CA ARG A 353 -17.04 6.80 -8.41
C ARG A 353 -18.15 5.76 -8.24
N SER A 354 -18.50 5.10 -9.33
CA SER A 354 -19.36 3.91 -9.34
C SER A 354 -18.60 2.73 -9.96
N GLU A 355 -19.30 1.61 -10.19
CA GLU A 355 -18.68 0.44 -10.82
C GLU A 355 -18.14 0.77 -12.21
N ARG A 356 -16.84 0.51 -12.42
CA ARG A 356 -16.12 0.76 -13.67
C ARG A 356 -15.39 -0.50 -14.10
N TYR A 357 -15.32 -0.70 -15.41
CA TYR A 357 -14.43 -1.69 -16.02
C TYR A 357 -13.45 -1.01 -16.96
N SER A 358 -12.20 -1.49 -16.97
CA SER A 358 -11.24 -1.13 -18.01
C SER A 358 -10.75 -2.36 -18.75
N LEU A 359 -10.83 -2.31 -20.07
CA LEU A 359 -10.36 -3.35 -20.97
C LEU A 359 -9.06 -2.86 -21.60
N THR A 360 -7.94 -3.39 -21.12
CA THR A 360 -6.61 -2.99 -21.55
C THR A 360 -6.05 -4.01 -22.54
N PHE A 361 -5.83 -3.58 -23.77
CA PHE A 361 -5.36 -4.37 -24.89
C PHE A 361 -3.89 -4.06 -25.17
N ARG A 362 -3.11 -5.11 -25.44
CA ARG A 362 -1.68 -5.01 -25.73
C ARG A 362 -1.30 -5.97 -26.84
N LYS A 363 -0.23 -5.60 -27.55
CA LYS A 363 0.50 -6.50 -28.44
C LYS A 363 1.74 -7.00 -27.72
N THR A 364 1.84 -8.32 -27.53
CA THR A 364 3.03 -8.94 -26.95
C THR A 364 4.23 -8.81 -27.89
N ARG A 365 5.41 -8.57 -27.33
CA ARG A 365 6.65 -8.40 -28.07
C ARG A 365 7.27 -9.78 -28.33
N PRO A 366 7.60 -10.15 -29.59
CA PRO A 366 8.29 -11.40 -29.87
C PRO A 366 9.65 -11.46 -29.15
N VAL A 367 10.09 -12.67 -28.77
CA VAL A 367 11.40 -12.88 -28.10
C VAL A 367 12.56 -12.32 -28.91
N THR A 368 12.42 -12.25 -30.24
CA THR A 368 13.43 -11.75 -31.18
C THR A 368 13.55 -10.22 -31.21
N ASP A 369 12.53 -9.48 -30.77
CA ASP A 369 12.47 -8.01 -30.85
C ASP A 369 12.57 -7.38 -29.46
N GLN A 370 13.68 -7.65 -28.76
CA GLN A 370 13.90 -7.14 -27.40
C GLN A 370 13.92 -5.60 -27.35
N CYS A 371 13.34 -5.04 -26.28
CA CYS A 371 13.32 -3.61 -26.06
C CYS A 371 14.73 -3.10 -25.74
N GLN A 372 15.20 -2.07 -26.46
CA GLN A 372 16.53 -1.47 -26.30
C GLN A 372 16.54 -0.25 -25.35
N CYS A 373 15.56 -0.12 -24.46
CA CYS A 373 15.60 0.95 -23.47
C CYS A 373 16.60 0.64 -22.36
N ASP A 374 17.20 1.65 -21.73
CA ASP A 374 18.18 1.49 -20.64
C ASP A 374 17.68 0.57 -19.50
N GLU A 375 16.37 0.53 -19.23
CA GLU A 375 15.79 -0.34 -18.21
C GLU A 375 15.80 -1.81 -18.63
N CYS A 376 15.46 -2.11 -19.88
CA CYS A 376 15.55 -3.46 -20.43
C CYS A 376 16.98 -3.88 -20.71
N ILE A 377 17.86 -2.96 -21.13
CA ILE A 377 19.29 -3.24 -21.29
C ILE A 377 19.91 -3.53 -19.92
N LYS A 378 19.61 -2.75 -18.87
CA LYS A 378 20.05 -3.08 -17.50
C LYS A 378 19.47 -4.39 -16.99
N GLN A 379 18.25 -4.77 -17.39
CA GLN A 379 17.71 -6.09 -17.08
C GLN A 379 18.50 -7.18 -17.82
N ASN A 380 18.73 -7.03 -19.12
CA ASN A 380 19.43 -8.00 -19.97
C ASN A 380 20.96 -8.09 -19.69
N GLU A 381 21.63 -7.00 -19.32
CA GLU A 381 23.04 -6.96 -18.92
C GLU A 381 23.26 -7.62 -17.55
N ASN A 382 22.23 -7.64 -16.70
CA ASN A 382 22.23 -8.46 -15.48
C ASN A 382 21.93 -9.94 -15.77
N ASP A 383 21.42 -10.28 -16.96
CA ASP A 383 21.06 -11.64 -17.35
C ASP A 383 22.20 -12.43 -18.04
N GLU A 384 23.28 -11.77 -18.51
CA GLU A 384 24.42 -12.47 -19.15
C GLU A 384 25.50 -12.98 -18.17
N VAL A 385 25.38 -12.73 -16.86
CA VAL A 385 26.43 -13.13 -15.88
C VAL A 385 25.94 -14.02 -14.72
N ALA A 386 24.66 -14.40 -14.64
CA ALA A 386 24.18 -15.25 -13.54
C ALA A 386 23.43 -16.48 -14.04
N GLY A 387 23.90 -17.66 -13.64
CA GLY A 387 23.29 -18.95 -13.97
C GLY A 387 21.83 -19.07 -13.52
N PHE A 388 21.07 -19.84 -14.28
CA PHE A 388 19.80 -20.51 -13.90
C PHE A 388 18.86 -19.66 -13.02
N GLN A 389 18.11 -18.71 -13.60
CA GLN A 389 17.12 -17.94 -12.83
C GLN A 389 15.79 -18.69 -12.64
N ILE A 390 15.44 -18.85 -11.37
CA ILE A 390 14.10 -19.17 -10.86
C ILE A 390 13.12 -18.07 -11.31
N SER A 391 12.11 -18.44 -12.09
CA SER A 391 11.21 -17.48 -12.75
C SER A 391 10.43 -16.57 -11.83
N ASN A 392 10.21 -16.91 -10.54
CA ASN A 392 9.60 -16.03 -9.53
C ASN A 392 10.11 -16.24 -8.08
N PRO A 393 11.13 -15.47 -7.64
CA PRO A 393 11.69 -15.56 -6.30
C PRO A 393 10.68 -15.31 -5.16
N ARG A 394 9.76 -14.34 -5.32
CA ARG A 394 8.79 -13.99 -4.27
C ARG A 394 7.71 -15.04 -4.10
N LYS A 395 7.25 -15.61 -5.21
CA LYS A 395 6.32 -16.73 -5.20
C LYS A 395 6.97 -17.95 -4.57
N LEU A 396 8.24 -18.21 -4.89
CA LEU A 396 8.97 -19.32 -4.29
C LEU A 396 9.11 -19.15 -2.77
N GLU A 397 9.46 -17.96 -2.30
CA GLU A 397 9.44 -17.65 -0.86
C GLU A 397 8.04 -17.76 -0.26
N THR A 398 7.00 -17.34 -0.98
CA THR A 398 5.62 -17.43 -0.48
C THR A 398 5.16 -18.88 -0.33
N ASP A 399 5.41 -19.71 -1.34
CA ASP A 399 4.95 -21.09 -1.39
C ASP A 399 5.79 -22.02 -0.52
N PHE A 400 7.12 -21.83 -0.49
CA PHE A 400 8.09 -22.72 0.17
C PHE A 400 8.80 -22.10 1.37
N VAL A 401 8.45 -20.89 1.82
CA VAL A 401 8.93 -20.34 3.09
C VAL A 401 7.74 -19.87 3.90
N HIS A 402 7.03 -18.83 3.46
CA HIS A 402 5.99 -18.17 4.25
C HIS A 402 4.84 -19.12 4.59
N ARG A 403 4.21 -19.72 3.56
CA ARG A 403 3.08 -20.64 3.76
C ARG A 403 3.53 -21.88 4.52
N THR A 404 4.70 -22.42 4.20
CA THR A 404 5.23 -23.61 4.85
C THR A 404 5.45 -23.41 6.34
N TYR A 405 6.16 -22.35 6.75
CA TYR A 405 6.42 -22.08 8.17
C TYR A 405 5.14 -21.81 8.96
N ASP A 406 4.18 -21.10 8.37
CA ASP A 406 2.85 -20.93 8.99
C ASP A 406 2.11 -22.27 9.19
N GLN A 407 2.21 -23.19 8.23
CA GLN A 407 1.57 -24.52 8.31
C GLN A 407 2.25 -25.47 9.30
N ILE A 408 3.57 -25.41 9.41
CA ILE A 408 4.33 -26.32 10.28
C ILE A 408 4.60 -25.75 11.68
N ALA A 409 4.15 -24.53 11.99
CA ALA A 409 4.50 -23.78 13.20
C ALA A 409 4.44 -24.60 14.50
N ASP A 410 3.33 -25.32 14.74
CA ASP A 410 3.15 -26.13 15.94
C ASP A 410 4.20 -27.25 16.04
N HIS A 411 4.40 -28.01 14.96
CA HIS A 411 5.37 -29.11 14.93
C HIS A 411 6.83 -28.60 14.91
N PHE A 412 7.07 -27.44 14.29
CA PHE A 412 8.36 -26.76 14.36
C PHE A 412 8.68 -26.37 15.81
N SER A 413 7.70 -25.84 16.55
CA SER A 413 7.90 -25.38 17.91
C SER A 413 8.22 -26.53 18.89
N THR A 414 7.56 -27.69 18.74
CA THR A 414 7.82 -28.87 19.58
C THR A 414 9.20 -29.49 19.34
N THR A 415 9.67 -29.48 18.10
CA THR A 415 10.93 -30.14 17.70
C THR A 415 12.18 -29.25 17.86
N ARG A 416 12.02 -27.93 18.03
CA ARG A 416 13.14 -26.96 18.04
C ARG A 416 13.17 -26.05 19.27
N TYR A 417 13.07 -26.64 20.46
CA TYR A 417 13.12 -25.92 21.74
C TYR A 417 14.54 -25.64 22.26
N LYS A 418 15.57 -26.40 21.84
CA LYS A 418 16.94 -26.25 22.36
C LYS A 418 17.68 -25.08 21.69
N CYS A 419 18.22 -24.18 22.51
CA CYS A 419 19.03 -23.06 22.05
C CYS A 419 20.46 -23.49 21.68
N TRP A 420 21.04 -22.84 20.67
CA TRP A 420 22.40 -23.10 20.24
C TRP A 420 23.41 -22.43 21.19
N PRO A 421 24.41 -23.16 21.73
CA PRO A 421 25.29 -22.62 22.77
C PRO A 421 26.01 -21.33 22.41
N GLN A 422 26.48 -21.19 21.17
CA GLN A 422 27.19 -19.97 20.75
C GLN A 422 26.27 -18.74 20.66
N VAL A 423 25.01 -18.92 20.26
CA VAL A 423 24.00 -17.85 20.28
C VAL A 423 23.66 -17.47 21.73
N VAL A 424 23.54 -18.45 22.62
CA VAL A 424 23.34 -18.22 24.06
C VAL A 424 24.51 -17.44 24.65
N ASN A 425 25.74 -17.87 24.40
CA ASN A 425 26.94 -17.16 24.87
C ASN A 425 27.00 -15.71 24.37
N PHE A 426 26.60 -15.46 23.12
CA PHE A 426 26.52 -14.10 22.59
C PHE A 426 25.51 -13.26 23.38
N LEU A 427 24.29 -13.75 23.57
CA LEU A 427 23.24 -13.04 24.31
C LEU A 427 23.59 -12.83 25.79
N GLU A 428 24.20 -13.82 26.44
CA GLU A 428 24.67 -13.74 27.83
C GLU A 428 25.87 -12.79 28.00
N SER A 429 26.67 -12.57 26.94
CA SER A 429 27.79 -11.63 26.98
C SER A 429 27.38 -10.15 26.88
N LEU A 430 26.13 -9.86 26.52
CA LEU A 430 25.63 -8.50 26.37
C LEU A 430 25.48 -7.80 27.74
N PRO A 431 25.80 -6.50 27.84
CA PRO A 431 25.60 -5.73 29.07
C PRO A 431 24.15 -5.73 29.55
N ALA A 432 23.93 -5.70 30.86
CA ALA A 432 22.59 -5.56 31.43
C ALA A 432 21.93 -4.25 30.93
N GLY A 433 20.64 -4.35 30.57
CA GLY A 433 19.86 -3.26 29.98
C GLY A 433 19.98 -3.13 28.47
N SER A 434 20.82 -3.93 27.79
CA SER A 434 20.93 -3.91 26.32
C SER A 434 19.58 -4.18 25.66
N PHE A 435 19.27 -3.44 24.60
CA PHE A 435 18.07 -3.64 23.81
C PHE A 435 18.35 -4.48 22.58
N VAL A 436 17.64 -5.61 22.45
CA VAL A 436 17.95 -6.67 21.49
C VAL A 436 16.76 -7.01 20.61
N LEU A 437 16.98 -7.10 19.30
CA LEU A 437 16.00 -7.58 18.32
C LEU A 437 16.37 -8.98 17.83
N ASP A 438 15.41 -9.90 17.85
CA ASP A 438 15.52 -11.21 17.15
C ASP A 438 14.73 -11.14 15.83
N VAL A 439 15.44 -11.00 14.71
CA VAL A 439 14.84 -10.91 13.36
C VAL A 439 14.68 -12.31 12.79
N GLY A 440 13.42 -12.73 12.63
CA GLY A 440 13.00 -14.11 12.34
C GLY A 440 13.03 -14.98 13.60
N CYS A 441 12.41 -14.49 14.68
CA CYS A 441 12.48 -15.08 16.01
C CYS A 441 11.83 -16.47 16.13
N GLY A 442 11.07 -16.90 15.12
CA GLY A 442 10.38 -18.18 15.10
C GLY A 442 9.47 -18.36 16.31
N ASN A 443 9.70 -19.42 17.09
CA ASN A 443 8.94 -19.70 18.31
C ASN A 443 9.45 -18.95 19.57
N GLY A 444 10.34 -17.97 19.38
CA GLY A 444 10.84 -17.08 20.43
C GLY A 444 11.84 -17.73 21.39
N ARG A 445 12.46 -18.87 21.02
CA ARG A 445 13.33 -19.64 21.92
C ARG A 445 14.51 -18.84 22.50
N PHE A 446 14.97 -17.80 21.81
CA PHE A 446 16.10 -16.98 22.26
C PHE A 446 15.69 -15.78 23.13
N LEU A 447 14.40 -15.39 23.11
CA LEU A 447 13.92 -14.15 23.73
C LEU A 447 14.04 -14.13 25.25
N SER A 448 14.12 -15.29 25.90
CA SER A 448 14.22 -15.43 27.36
C SER A 448 15.57 -15.97 27.85
N VAL A 449 16.59 -16.00 26.99
CA VAL A 449 17.90 -16.58 27.34
C VAL A 449 18.61 -15.76 28.42
N ASN A 450 18.66 -14.44 28.26
CA ASN A 450 19.30 -13.54 29.23
C ASN A 450 18.24 -12.63 29.85
N PRO A 451 17.90 -12.79 31.15
CA PRO A 451 16.87 -11.98 31.80
C PRO A 451 17.34 -10.55 32.13
N SER A 452 18.63 -10.24 31.93
CA SER A 452 19.20 -8.92 32.21
C SER A 452 19.13 -7.96 31.03
N ILE A 453 18.68 -8.42 29.86
CA ILE A 453 18.52 -7.60 28.64
C ILE A 453 17.05 -7.47 28.28
N VAL A 454 16.72 -6.49 27.45
CA VAL A 454 15.37 -6.28 26.94
C VAL A 454 15.32 -6.81 25.52
N THR A 455 14.52 -7.86 25.28
CA THR A 455 14.45 -8.52 23.96
C THR A 455 13.07 -8.36 23.35
N ILE A 456 13.00 -8.05 22.06
CA ILE A 456 11.79 -8.09 21.25
C ILE A 456 12.04 -8.95 20.00
N GLY A 457 11.07 -9.74 19.58
CA GLY A 457 11.18 -10.58 18.38
C GLY A 457 10.30 -10.11 17.23
N THR A 458 10.72 -10.42 16.00
CA THR A 458 9.83 -10.30 14.84
C THR A 458 9.92 -11.53 13.96
N ASP A 459 8.79 -11.93 13.40
CA ASP A 459 8.72 -13.02 12.43
C ASP A 459 7.61 -12.74 11.41
N ARG A 460 7.72 -13.34 10.24
CA ARG A 460 6.71 -13.25 9.18
C ARG A 460 5.54 -14.19 9.41
N SER A 461 5.78 -15.29 10.11
CA SER A 461 4.78 -16.32 10.42
C SER A 461 3.91 -15.91 11.60
N ILE A 462 2.65 -15.60 11.31
CA ILE A 462 1.68 -15.24 12.36
C ILE A 462 1.45 -16.40 13.33
N ASN A 463 1.54 -17.65 12.87
CA ASN A 463 1.34 -18.81 13.73
C ASN A 463 2.51 -19.04 14.70
N LEU A 464 3.76 -18.77 14.28
CA LEU A 464 4.91 -18.79 15.20
C LEU A 464 4.83 -17.64 16.21
N LEU A 465 4.36 -16.45 15.81
CA LEU A 465 4.15 -15.34 16.74
C LEU A 465 3.03 -15.59 17.75
N LYS A 466 1.97 -16.31 17.37
CA LYS A 466 0.94 -16.75 18.34
C LYS A 466 1.53 -17.64 19.44
N ILE A 467 2.49 -18.51 19.10
CA ILE A 467 3.20 -19.35 20.08
C ILE A 467 4.07 -18.48 20.99
N CYS A 468 4.74 -17.46 20.45
CA CYS A 468 5.49 -16.49 21.26
C CYS A 468 4.57 -15.75 22.25
N HIS A 469 3.41 -15.29 21.78
CA HIS A 469 2.41 -14.63 22.61
C HIS A 469 1.89 -15.53 23.73
N GLN A 470 1.62 -16.82 23.44
CA GLN A 470 1.23 -17.81 24.46
C GLN A 470 2.31 -18.04 25.53
N ARG A 471 3.58 -17.76 25.20
CA ARG A 471 4.72 -17.83 26.12
C ARG A 471 5.01 -16.50 26.83
N ASN A 472 4.14 -15.49 26.67
CA ASN A 472 4.33 -14.13 27.16
C ASN A 472 5.62 -13.47 26.66
N LEU A 473 5.94 -13.65 25.38
CA LEU A 473 7.10 -13.05 24.74
C LEU A 473 6.67 -11.85 23.87
N GLU A 474 7.42 -10.76 23.98
CA GLU A 474 7.18 -9.53 23.23
C GLU A 474 7.61 -9.71 21.77
N THR A 475 6.63 -9.70 20.86
CA THR A 475 6.87 -9.89 19.43
C THR A 475 5.92 -9.11 18.55
N PHE A 476 6.31 -8.85 17.29
CA PHE A 476 5.46 -8.19 16.30
C PHE A 476 5.65 -8.78 14.90
N LEU A 477 4.60 -8.69 14.06
CA LEU A 477 4.56 -9.24 12.72
C LEU A 477 5.28 -8.31 11.73
N ASP A 478 6.36 -8.80 11.10
CA ASP A 478 7.07 -8.07 10.05
C ASP A 478 7.86 -8.99 9.11
N ASN A 479 8.52 -8.42 8.11
CA ASN A 479 9.43 -9.07 7.19
C ASN A 479 10.86 -8.55 7.39
N CYS A 480 11.85 -9.44 7.47
CA CYS A 480 13.27 -9.09 7.59
C CYS A 480 13.79 -8.16 6.47
N LEU A 481 13.12 -8.12 5.31
CA LEU A 481 13.46 -7.21 4.20
C LEU A 481 13.04 -5.76 4.42
N TYR A 482 12.12 -5.47 5.33
CA TYR A 482 11.52 -4.15 5.51
C TYR A 482 11.39 -3.73 6.99
N VAL A 483 11.99 -4.49 7.90
CA VAL A 483 11.92 -4.23 9.35
C VAL A 483 12.45 -2.85 9.75
N ASP A 484 13.37 -2.29 8.96
CA ASP A 484 13.90 -0.93 9.08
C ASP A 484 12.96 0.18 8.58
N GLN A 485 11.81 -0.17 8.00
CA GLN A 485 10.73 0.76 7.67
C GLN A 485 9.65 0.78 8.75
N THR A 486 9.56 -0.27 9.57
CA THR A 486 8.61 -0.39 10.68
C THR A 486 9.20 0.13 11.99
N ILE A 487 10.47 -0.20 12.25
CA ILE A 487 11.17 0.22 13.46
C ILE A 487 12.10 1.40 13.13
N ARG A 488 12.18 2.34 14.08
CA ARG A 488 13.13 3.46 14.04
C ARG A 488 14.57 2.93 13.96
N GLU A 489 15.39 3.56 13.11
CA GLU A 489 16.82 3.25 12.99
C GLU A 489 17.61 3.56 14.27
N GLN A 490 18.78 2.92 14.42
CA GLN A 490 19.73 3.18 15.51
C GLN A 490 19.17 2.96 16.92
N VAL A 491 18.42 1.86 17.11
CA VAL A 491 17.70 1.57 18.35
C VAL A 491 18.32 0.41 19.14
N PHE A 492 18.86 -0.60 18.47
CA PHE A 492 19.26 -1.85 19.14
C PHE A 492 20.76 -1.92 19.39
N ASP A 493 21.14 -2.29 20.61
CA ASP A 493 22.53 -2.56 21.00
C ASP A 493 23.02 -3.88 20.40
N ALA A 494 22.11 -4.84 20.22
CA ALA A 494 22.39 -6.05 19.49
C ALA A 494 21.20 -6.55 18.66
N ILE A 495 21.47 -7.24 17.55
CA ILE A 495 20.46 -7.91 16.74
C ILE A 495 20.92 -9.33 16.44
N ILE A 496 20.04 -10.31 16.57
CA ILE A 496 20.30 -11.67 16.10
C ILE A 496 19.41 -11.98 14.90
N SER A 497 19.95 -12.70 13.92
CA SER A 497 19.17 -13.27 12.81
C SER A 497 19.64 -14.69 12.57
N ILE A 498 18.90 -15.65 13.12
CA ILE A 498 19.32 -17.04 13.20
C ILE A 498 18.51 -17.89 12.24
N ALA A 499 19.17 -18.40 11.18
CA ALA A 499 18.56 -19.26 10.18
C ALA A 499 17.40 -18.60 9.40
N VAL A 500 17.61 -17.36 8.95
CA VAL A 500 16.58 -16.55 8.28
C VAL A 500 16.97 -16.14 6.87
N ILE A 501 18.19 -15.59 6.71
CA ILE A 501 18.61 -14.96 5.45
C ILE A 501 18.72 -15.97 4.30
N HIS A 502 19.02 -17.23 4.59
CA HIS A 502 19.02 -18.32 3.60
C HIS A 502 17.65 -18.64 3.01
N HIS A 503 16.57 -18.09 3.56
CA HIS A 503 15.25 -18.21 2.94
C HIS A 503 15.02 -17.18 1.84
N MET A 504 15.92 -16.21 1.65
CA MET A 504 15.81 -15.23 0.58
C MET A 504 16.42 -15.80 -0.71
N VAL A 505 15.58 -15.92 -1.75
CA VAL A 505 15.92 -16.66 -2.97
C VAL A 505 17.04 -15.99 -3.75
N THR A 506 17.01 -14.67 -3.87
CA THR A 506 18.02 -13.93 -4.63
C THR A 506 19.04 -13.26 -3.73
N GLU A 507 20.26 -13.12 -4.24
CA GLU A 507 21.35 -12.41 -3.56
C GLU A 507 20.94 -10.99 -3.16
N GLN A 508 20.26 -10.27 -4.04
CA GLN A 508 19.83 -8.89 -3.78
C GLN A 508 18.87 -8.82 -2.58
N ARG A 509 18.02 -9.84 -2.39
CA ARG A 509 17.13 -9.94 -1.22
C ARG A 509 17.91 -10.30 0.04
N ARG A 510 18.92 -11.17 -0.05
CA ARG A 510 19.85 -11.45 1.06
C ARG A 510 20.59 -10.18 1.52
N VAL A 511 21.17 -9.45 0.57
CA VAL A 511 21.84 -8.15 0.81
C VAL A 511 20.88 -7.15 1.44
N ARG A 512 19.64 -7.06 0.93
CA ARG A 512 18.61 -6.16 1.50
C ARG A 512 18.23 -6.52 2.94
N ALA A 513 18.09 -7.80 3.28
CA ALA A 513 17.81 -8.24 4.65
C ALA A 513 18.95 -7.86 5.61
N ILE A 514 20.20 -8.08 5.19
CA ILE A 514 21.40 -7.69 5.96
C ILE A 514 21.42 -6.17 6.15
N HIS A 515 21.17 -5.40 5.10
CA HIS A 515 21.11 -3.93 5.19
C HIS A 515 20.05 -3.44 6.19
N ALA A 516 18.83 -4.01 6.14
CA ALA A 516 17.76 -3.66 7.08
C ALA A 516 18.18 -3.92 8.54
N ILE A 517 18.79 -5.08 8.81
CA ILE A 517 19.32 -5.43 10.14
C ILE A 517 20.37 -4.40 10.59
N LEU A 518 21.36 -4.10 9.75
CA LEU A 518 22.45 -3.19 10.12
C LEU A 518 21.99 -1.73 10.28
N ASN A 519 20.92 -1.32 9.58
CA ASN A 519 20.34 0.01 9.72
C ASN A 519 19.74 0.25 11.12
N LEU A 520 19.14 -0.79 11.70
CA LEU A 520 18.49 -0.76 13.01
C LEU A 520 19.47 -0.76 14.20
N LEU A 521 20.71 -1.20 14.01
CA LEU A 521 21.73 -1.15 15.06
C LEU A 521 22.04 0.28 15.48
N ALA A 522 22.16 0.50 16.78
CA ALA A 522 22.80 1.67 17.36
C ALA A 522 24.29 1.74 16.95
N ILE A 523 24.90 2.91 17.09
CA ILE A 523 26.36 3.02 16.93
C ILE A 523 27.04 2.16 18.00
N ASP A 524 28.08 1.44 17.57
CA ASP A 524 28.78 0.40 18.31
C ASP A 524 27.96 -0.87 18.61
N GLY A 525 26.74 -0.98 18.06
CA GLY A 525 25.90 -2.18 18.18
C GLY A 525 26.41 -3.38 17.37
N LEU A 526 25.99 -4.58 17.78
CA LEU A 526 26.44 -5.87 17.22
C LEU A 526 25.30 -6.66 16.56
N ALA A 527 25.47 -7.07 15.31
CA ALA A 527 24.60 -8.06 14.66
C ALA A 527 25.25 -9.43 14.64
N LEU A 528 24.54 -10.47 15.07
CA LEU A 528 24.92 -11.87 14.91
C LEU A 528 24.02 -12.53 13.86
N ILE A 529 24.62 -13.01 12.77
CA ILE A 529 23.90 -13.62 11.64
C ILE A 529 24.36 -15.07 11.46
N TYR A 530 23.41 -16.00 11.42
CA TYR A 530 23.64 -17.44 11.19
C TYR A 530 22.90 -17.90 9.92
N VAL A 531 23.62 -18.55 9.01
CA VAL A 531 23.06 -19.15 7.79
C VAL A 531 23.55 -20.59 7.62
N TRP A 532 22.75 -21.44 6.95
CA TRP A 532 23.15 -22.83 6.72
C TRP A 532 24.34 -22.89 5.76
N ALA A 533 25.35 -23.68 6.11
CA ALA A 533 26.52 -23.90 5.28
C ALA A 533 26.25 -24.96 4.19
N PHE A 534 26.76 -24.74 2.99
CA PHE A 534 26.85 -25.76 1.96
C PHE A 534 27.80 -26.87 2.43
N GLU A 535 28.91 -26.49 3.07
CA GLU A 535 29.92 -27.41 3.60
C GLU A 535 29.48 -28.01 4.95
N GLN A 536 28.99 -29.26 4.92
CA GLN A 536 28.60 -29.99 6.14
C GLN A 536 29.75 -30.77 6.80
N LYS A 537 30.96 -30.66 6.24
CA LYS A 537 32.22 -31.11 6.86
C LYS A 537 33.16 -29.92 6.94
N HIS A 538 33.74 -29.69 8.11
CA HIS A 538 34.71 -28.62 8.33
C HIS A 538 35.92 -29.17 9.07
N GLU A 539 37.12 -28.91 8.55
CA GLU A 539 38.41 -29.37 9.11
C GLU A 539 38.42 -30.87 9.46
N GLY A 540 37.84 -31.71 8.59
CA GLY A 540 37.79 -33.16 8.77
C GLY A 540 36.69 -33.68 9.71
N SER A 541 35.96 -32.79 10.39
CA SER A 541 34.83 -33.15 11.26
C SER A 541 33.49 -32.93 10.58
N ALA A 542 32.64 -33.96 10.55
CA ALA A 542 31.26 -33.84 10.09
C ALA A 542 30.41 -33.04 11.09
N SER A 543 29.48 -32.22 10.59
CA SER A 543 28.53 -31.47 11.42
C SER A 543 27.52 -32.40 12.12
N LYS A 544 26.88 -31.90 13.18
CA LYS A 544 25.73 -32.59 13.81
C LYS A 544 24.64 -32.99 12.81
N TYR A 545 24.44 -32.20 11.75
CA TYR A 545 23.46 -32.49 10.71
C TYR A 545 23.71 -33.85 10.04
N LEU A 546 24.98 -34.18 9.73
CA LEU A 546 25.37 -35.47 9.14
C LEU A 546 25.49 -36.59 10.18
N LYS A 547 25.81 -36.28 11.44
CA LYS A 547 26.05 -37.29 12.50
C LYS A 547 24.78 -37.92 13.09
N THR A 548 23.59 -37.35 12.84
CA THR A 548 22.33 -37.82 13.46
C THR A 548 21.72 -39.00 12.67
N THR A 549 22.49 -40.06 12.45
CA THR A 549 22.14 -41.20 11.59
C THR A 549 21.50 -42.37 12.34
N GLU A 550 21.56 -42.39 13.67
CA GLU A 550 20.98 -43.48 14.46
C GLU A 550 19.46 -43.28 14.57
N THR A 551 18.68 -44.18 13.94
CA THR A 551 17.20 -44.31 13.89
C THR A 551 16.43 -43.72 12.71
N VAL A 552 16.82 -44.04 11.46
CA VAL A 552 15.84 -44.26 10.38
C VAL A 552 16.26 -45.48 9.56
N ILE A 553 15.85 -46.67 10.03
CA ILE A 553 15.88 -47.90 9.23
C ILE A 553 14.52 -47.99 8.51
N ASN A 554 14.57 -48.13 7.19
CA ASN A 554 13.49 -48.47 6.26
C ASN A 554 12.31 -47.50 6.15
N MET A 555 12.46 -46.48 5.30
CA MET A 555 11.38 -45.98 4.45
C MET A 555 11.92 -45.84 3.03
N GLU A 556 11.06 -46.14 2.07
CA GLU A 556 11.34 -46.62 0.71
C GLU A 556 12.34 -45.79 -0.11
N GLN A 557 13.02 -46.46 -1.03
CA GLN A 557 13.80 -45.86 -2.11
C GLN A 557 12.85 -45.05 -3.01
N ASP A 558 12.58 -43.80 -2.66
CA ASP A 558 11.99 -42.84 -3.59
C ASP A 558 13.07 -42.42 -4.61
N ASP A 559 12.75 -42.56 -5.89
CA ASP A 559 13.60 -42.35 -7.05
C ASP A 559 14.55 -41.13 -6.97
N GLU A 560 15.83 -41.37 -7.31
CA GLU A 560 16.98 -40.46 -7.26
C GLU A 560 16.89 -39.18 -8.13
N ASN A 561 15.75 -38.80 -8.71
CA ASN A 561 15.63 -37.59 -9.55
C ASN A 561 14.20 -37.01 -9.61
N THR A 562 13.55 -36.81 -8.46
CA THR A 562 12.26 -36.12 -8.43
C THR A 562 12.45 -34.60 -8.36
N SER A 563 12.69 -33.96 -9.50
CA SER A 563 12.60 -32.50 -9.62
C SER A 563 11.15 -32.06 -9.43
N PHE A 564 10.87 -31.13 -8.51
CA PHE A 564 9.53 -30.52 -8.43
C PHE A 564 9.38 -29.55 -9.60
N GLN A 565 8.51 -29.87 -10.56
CA GLN A 565 8.23 -29.04 -11.75
C GLN A 565 9.46 -28.66 -12.60
N GLY A 566 10.56 -29.41 -12.50
CA GLY A 566 11.77 -29.23 -13.34
C GLY A 566 12.63 -28.00 -13.02
N THR A 567 12.49 -27.36 -11.84
CA THR A 567 13.21 -26.09 -11.54
C THR A 567 14.09 -26.10 -10.29
N LEU A 568 13.77 -26.89 -9.25
CA LEU A 568 14.62 -27.05 -8.06
C LEU A 568 14.72 -28.50 -7.61
N SER A 569 15.91 -28.90 -7.15
CA SER A 569 16.15 -30.23 -6.61
C SER A 569 15.62 -30.35 -5.17
N ILE A 570 15.11 -31.54 -4.83
CA ILE A 570 14.67 -31.88 -3.47
C ILE A 570 15.85 -32.52 -2.75
N HIS A 571 16.27 -31.90 -1.64
CA HIS A 571 17.39 -32.40 -0.85
C HIS A 571 17.01 -33.63 -0.02
N GLN A 572 17.90 -34.61 0.03
CA GLN A 572 17.76 -35.76 0.92
C GLN A 572 18.29 -35.39 2.31
N ASN A 573 17.41 -35.32 3.31
CA ASN A 573 17.78 -34.97 4.68
C ASN A 573 18.95 -35.83 5.21
N ARG A 574 19.89 -35.17 5.88
CA ARG A 574 21.11 -35.78 6.48
C ARG A 574 22.15 -36.28 5.49
N THR A 575 22.11 -35.78 4.25
CA THR A 575 23.18 -35.98 3.25
C THR A 575 23.88 -34.65 2.94
N GLU A 576 25.03 -34.72 2.26
CA GLU A 576 25.73 -33.51 1.80
C GLU A 576 24.90 -32.76 0.76
N PHE A 577 24.95 -31.43 0.79
CA PHE A 577 24.29 -30.60 -0.20
C PHE A 577 25.01 -30.68 -1.55
N ARG A 578 24.25 -30.80 -2.63
CA ARG A 578 24.78 -30.88 -4.00
C ARG A 578 24.64 -29.57 -4.77
N GLU A 579 23.67 -28.74 -4.38
CA GLU A 579 23.32 -27.46 -4.99
C GLU A 579 23.09 -26.43 -3.88
N GLN A 580 23.27 -25.13 -4.18
CA GLN A 580 23.05 -24.06 -3.19
C GLN A 580 21.56 -23.79 -2.97
N ASP A 581 20.77 -23.79 -4.04
CA ASP A 581 19.33 -23.56 -4.00
C ASP A 581 18.57 -24.89 -4.03
N ILE A 582 17.92 -25.22 -2.92
CA ILE A 582 17.32 -26.55 -2.72
C ILE A 582 15.98 -26.49 -1.97
N LEU A 583 15.15 -27.51 -2.18
CA LEU A 583 13.97 -27.76 -1.35
C LEU A 583 14.28 -28.81 -0.28
N VAL A 584 14.23 -28.38 0.99
CA VAL A 584 14.45 -29.25 2.15
C VAL A 584 13.11 -29.81 2.66
N PRO A 585 12.90 -31.13 2.65
CA PRO A 585 11.65 -31.73 3.08
C PRO A 585 11.48 -31.71 4.60
N TRP A 586 10.24 -31.56 5.05
CA TRP A 586 9.81 -31.61 6.44
C TRP A 586 8.58 -32.52 6.58
N THR A 587 8.71 -33.57 7.39
CA THR A 587 7.63 -34.54 7.59
C THR A 587 6.97 -34.31 8.95
N LYS A 588 5.64 -34.16 8.95
CA LYS A 588 4.80 -34.13 10.15
C LYS A 588 4.11 -35.48 10.29
N LYS A 589 4.38 -36.20 11.38
CA LYS A 589 3.66 -37.44 11.71
C LYS A 589 2.33 -37.08 12.37
N ILE A 590 1.21 -37.54 11.80
CA ILE A 590 -0.13 -37.36 12.37
C ILE A 590 -0.55 -38.69 13.00
N THR A 591 -0.66 -38.72 14.32
CA THR A 591 -1.26 -39.85 15.04
C THR A 591 -2.78 -39.67 15.05
N ASN A 592 -3.50 -40.45 14.25
CA ASN A 592 -4.94 -40.64 14.42
C ASN A 592 -5.19 -41.86 15.32
N ASP A 593 -6.21 -41.79 16.19
CA ASP A 593 -6.62 -42.85 17.15
C ASP A 593 -7.01 -44.21 16.53
N LYS A 594 -6.77 -44.42 15.23
CA LYS A 594 -6.98 -45.68 14.51
C LYS A 594 -5.76 -46.02 13.67
N GLN A 595 -4.70 -46.53 14.30
CA GLN A 595 -3.61 -47.40 13.77
C GLN A 595 -3.04 -47.18 12.34
N SER A 596 -3.30 -46.08 11.64
CA SER A 596 -2.65 -45.71 10.39
C SER A 596 -1.83 -44.43 10.57
N GLU A 597 -0.51 -44.55 10.46
CA GLU A 597 0.41 -43.41 10.41
C GLU A 597 0.27 -42.73 9.04
N LEU A 598 -0.41 -41.58 8.99
CA LEU A 598 -0.39 -40.69 7.83
C LEU A 598 0.70 -39.63 8.06
N SER A 599 1.62 -39.51 7.12
CA SER A 599 2.69 -38.51 7.16
C SER A 599 2.43 -37.41 6.12
N GLU A 600 2.39 -36.17 6.56
CA GLU A 600 2.24 -35.00 5.68
C GLU A 600 3.62 -34.41 5.40
N LYS A 601 3.96 -34.23 4.12
CA LYS A 601 5.29 -33.77 3.66
C LYS A 601 5.20 -32.33 3.17
N PHE A 602 6.01 -31.46 3.75
CA PHE A 602 6.16 -30.07 3.39
C PHE A 602 7.55 -29.83 2.82
N PHE A 603 7.72 -28.81 1.97
CA PHE A 603 9.01 -28.45 1.40
C PHE A 603 9.37 -27.02 1.78
N ARG A 604 10.63 -26.79 2.17
CA ARG A 604 11.13 -25.48 2.52
C ARG A 604 12.27 -25.08 1.61
N PHE A 605 12.26 -23.86 1.09
CA PHE A 605 13.37 -23.35 0.29
C PHE A 605 14.55 -22.92 1.17
N TYR A 606 15.76 -23.31 0.75
CA TYR A 606 17.02 -22.90 1.36
C TYR A 606 18.02 -22.53 0.26
N HIS A 607 18.68 -21.39 0.43
CA HIS A 607 19.97 -21.08 -0.18
C HIS A 607 21.07 -21.41 0.84
N VAL A 608 21.76 -22.54 0.68
CA VAL A 608 22.88 -22.92 1.56
C VAL A 608 24.15 -22.19 1.12
N PHE A 609 24.79 -21.51 2.06
CA PHE A 609 25.89 -20.57 1.79
C PHE A 609 27.21 -21.30 1.68
N GLN A 610 28.01 -20.92 0.69
CA GLN A 610 29.40 -21.35 0.62
C GLN A 610 30.27 -20.55 1.59
N ARG A 611 31.46 -21.08 1.87
CA ARG A 611 32.50 -20.37 2.62
C ARG A 611 32.72 -18.96 2.03
N GLU A 612 32.82 -17.97 2.91
CA GLU A 612 33.05 -16.54 2.58
C GLU A 612 31.88 -15.82 1.89
N GLU A 613 30.82 -16.53 1.50
CA GLU A 613 29.67 -15.92 0.83
C GLU A 613 28.95 -14.91 1.75
N LEU A 614 28.72 -15.27 3.01
CA LEU A 614 28.02 -14.40 3.96
C LEU A 614 28.82 -13.11 4.23
N GLU A 615 30.13 -13.23 4.39
CA GLU A 615 31.06 -12.11 4.53
C GLU A 615 31.03 -11.20 3.31
N ASN A 616 31.00 -11.77 2.10
CA ASN A 616 30.89 -11.01 0.87
C ASN A 616 29.59 -10.20 0.83
N LEU A 617 28.45 -10.77 1.22
CA LEU A 617 27.19 -10.03 1.28
C LEU A 617 27.24 -8.87 2.29
N VAL A 618 27.86 -9.07 3.46
CA VAL A 618 28.09 -8.00 4.45
C VAL A 618 28.98 -6.90 3.85
N ASN A 619 30.05 -7.27 3.15
CA ASN A 619 30.96 -6.32 2.51
C ASN A 619 30.26 -5.53 1.39
N MET A 620 29.35 -6.14 0.63
CA MET A 620 28.54 -5.44 -0.38
C MET A 620 27.64 -4.37 0.25
N VAL A 621 27.06 -4.65 1.43
CA VAL A 621 26.32 -3.65 2.20
C VAL A 621 27.26 -2.54 2.68
N ALA A 622 28.41 -2.91 3.23
CA ALA A 622 29.42 -1.96 3.74
C ALA A 622 29.92 -0.99 2.67
N GLN A 623 30.13 -1.45 1.43
CA GLN A 623 30.58 -0.63 0.32
C GLN A 623 29.55 0.39 -0.16
N LYS A 624 28.25 0.09 -0.01
CA LYS A 624 27.16 0.96 -0.47
C LYS A 624 26.67 1.94 0.60
N GLU A 625 26.91 1.65 1.88
CA GLU A 625 26.46 2.50 2.97
C GLU A 625 27.42 3.69 3.16
N THR A 626 26.84 4.88 3.30
CA THR A 626 27.59 6.16 3.38
C THR A 626 27.35 6.90 4.69
N ARG A 627 26.47 6.39 5.55
CA ARG A 627 26.09 7.04 6.82
C ARG A 627 26.83 6.47 8.03
N TYR A 628 27.37 5.26 7.94
CA TYR A 628 28.11 4.59 9.01
C TYR A 628 29.06 3.53 8.46
N SER A 629 30.06 3.15 9.25
CA SER A 629 31.05 2.13 8.92
C SER A 629 30.59 0.76 9.42
N ILE A 630 30.74 -0.28 8.60
CA ILE A 630 30.41 -1.67 8.94
C ILE A 630 31.71 -2.48 9.01
N ARG A 631 31.89 -3.25 10.10
CA ARG A 631 33.06 -4.11 10.28
C ARG A 631 32.65 -5.51 10.73
N ILE A 632 33.20 -6.54 10.10
CA ILE A 632 33.09 -7.93 10.59
C ILE A 632 34.08 -8.09 11.75
N GLU A 633 33.57 -8.34 12.96
CA GLU A 633 34.37 -8.60 14.15
C GLU A 633 34.83 -10.06 14.21
N LYS A 634 33.96 -10.98 13.77
CA LYS A 634 34.23 -12.41 13.80
C LYS A 634 33.49 -13.09 12.66
N SER A 635 34.16 -13.97 11.94
CA SER A 635 33.53 -14.98 11.09
C SER A 635 33.97 -16.37 11.54
N TYR A 636 33.05 -17.33 11.59
CA TYR A 636 33.33 -18.69 12.04
C TYR A 636 32.30 -19.71 11.53
N TYR A 637 32.70 -20.98 11.54
CA TYR A 637 31.83 -22.13 11.30
C TYR A 637 31.26 -22.67 12.63
N ASP A 638 29.97 -22.96 12.68
CA ASP A 638 29.31 -23.57 13.85
C ASP A 638 28.34 -24.70 13.42
N GLU A 639 28.80 -25.95 13.52
CA GLU A 639 27.97 -27.16 13.41
C GLU A 639 27.06 -27.20 12.16
N GLY A 640 27.60 -26.85 10.98
CA GLY A 640 26.85 -26.82 9.72
C GLY A 640 26.31 -25.45 9.34
N ASN A 641 26.76 -24.37 10.00
CA ASN A 641 26.35 -23.00 9.73
C ASN A 641 27.57 -22.09 9.54
N TRP A 642 27.46 -21.12 8.64
CA TRP A 642 28.35 -19.97 8.55
C TRP A 642 27.79 -18.82 9.39
N CYS A 643 28.66 -18.20 10.18
CA CYS A 643 28.26 -17.24 11.20
C CYS A 643 29.15 -16.01 11.17
N VAL A 644 28.54 -14.82 11.21
CA VAL A 644 29.27 -13.55 11.34
C VAL A 644 28.74 -12.72 12.50
N ILE A 645 29.67 -12.07 13.21
CA ILE A 645 29.39 -10.97 14.13
C ILE A 645 29.86 -9.69 13.45
N VAL A 646 28.94 -8.75 13.27
CA VAL A 646 29.17 -7.50 12.55
C VAL A 646 28.94 -6.34 13.52
N ARG A 647 29.85 -5.37 13.55
CA ARG A 647 29.72 -4.13 14.31
C ARG A 647 29.39 -2.97 13.39
N LYS A 648 28.45 -2.14 13.82
CA LYS A 648 28.21 -0.80 13.26
C LYS A 648 29.06 0.22 14.01
N THR A 649 29.83 1.02 13.29
CA THR A 649 30.71 2.04 13.87
C THR A 649 30.42 3.40 13.26
N LYS A 650 30.73 4.47 13.98
CA LYS A 650 30.64 5.82 13.43
C LYS A 650 31.70 5.99 12.33
N LEU A 651 31.34 6.72 11.26
CA LEU A 651 32.28 7.11 10.20
C LEU A 651 33.41 8.00 10.72
#